data_AF-A0A7S1AG48-F1
#
_entry.id   AF-A0A7S1AG48-F1
#
_cell.length_a   1.000
_cell.length_b   1.000
_cell.length_c   1.000
_cell.angle_alpha   90.00
_cell.angle_beta   90.00
_cell.angle_gamma   90.00
#
_symmetry.space_group_name_H-M   'P 1'
#
loop_
_entity.id
_entity.type
_entity.pdbx_description
1 polymer ?
#
loop_
_entity_poly.entity_id
_entity_poly.type
_entity_poly.pdbx_seq_one_letter_code
_entity_poly.pdbx_strand_id
1 'polypeptide(L)'
;MAFDGLSAAGWVYSGLSYNKQRFVFDSGMAQGSAHKMQNVRIDQWKLFREDVRDLFTLSTAHMSNYAFMITFIMGSTYFGWTWTVLGWNQRMFIHIGLSHVGTTPLWLALFWGLHWVYSLVFGLLSLWLAVHGALMAQAAAAQLLTQKIRPPIPSAQEVISAGHDLAEFEGTGAKQLMEIPNVLGLRSNRMNRRAVDAAKAHGESKRHGITDDSVVVEGEQTDSSLLPPSQAFVAQVRAVESLHNASHGGPGFSAAFDDHVQVFRQAQASFAAYDVYSRIALDASVTNFLMGISLYYFVFSVGRKEWHKTVWTLSAANVSAWSGLYLAMFLATIILKIDLFVRSKQLRIVTFTLPIGTVLTCVSVSMWSVGGFNLYAPVPSLDVALVSVLGHMLWIFVLAYEARPIKDHPLGLPSNFRAVRYLDVFGWTADSETRKEVVKNEKGQLVSEAVTEAKRIRRDIERILHAHDAQLNDEENEKLMKAATMITKAIRNDSDIKQMIWLLMEKQTENSMKKQFFVHVPSELAQHEHPRNGRVVNLPLLAADTSSLLVQVSLNEPLTRNSSLGISEVDDDEDVSPRGASLRLPYGLPKLPGSRYSDFDMPWRYFRQTAVLVFTCWGVTFIILSLFRLGAITEAPIKPVNTTLPHKPFRLSAFSCNKFLLALADGFEVHAAGRPSSHEDFDHMDGNSYFSLMLAEEIPFQWRSLAITDCEEAACSSLLLLDPSGHAVEERSTHLGSVRTRWTIHPDFTTPLLMISSLPPTVAKELCLRKSPKLQSATPGPGEHWGLMSATAVGELVAFCPRGGHLEPVRAGVDVPRLHVEVIGLQVDSHGVLWTALSSSAGPAELKAWSLNGTLRGTWALPKRRQWVPGMCELSRGVVLADSGGSTSGGAPQLWHVQPQLLGPTDERQSSVTETLSRVM
;
A
#
# COMPACT_ATOMS: atom_id res chain seq x y z
N MET A 1 84.29 -42.92 -59.22
CA MET A 1 83.80 -41.64 -59.81
C MET A 1 82.34 -41.69 -60.21
N ALA A 2 81.89 -42.50 -61.19
CA ALA A 2 80.47 -42.53 -61.57
C ALA A 2 79.54 -43.08 -60.47
N PHE A 3 79.99 -44.07 -59.69
CA PHE A 3 79.23 -44.63 -58.56
C PHE A 3 79.13 -43.68 -57.36
N ASP A 4 80.17 -42.88 -57.11
CA ASP A 4 80.20 -41.89 -56.02
C ASP A 4 79.30 -40.68 -56.32
N GLY A 5 79.15 -40.31 -57.60
CA GLY A 5 78.21 -39.27 -58.03
C GLY A 5 76.73 -39.71 -57.91
N LEU A 6 76.43 -40.98 -58.20
CA LEU A 6 75.08 -41.55 -58.07
C LEU A 6 74.64 -41.68 -56.61
N SER A 7 75.53 -42.07 -55.71
CA SER A 7 75.23 -42.12 -54.27
C SER A 7 75.05 -40.72 -53.69
N ALA A 8 75.90 -39.75 -54.03
CA ALA A 8 75.75 -38.36 -53.60
C ALA A 8 74.45 -37.73 -54.11
N ALA A 9 74.07 -37.96 -55.38
CA ALA A 9 72.79 -37.51 -55.92
C ALA A 9 71.58 -38.13 -55.20
N GLY A 10 71.66 -39.41 -54.82
CA GLY A 10 70.65 -40.10 -54.01
C GLY A 10 70.48 -39.49 -52.61
N TRP A 11 71.59 -39.14 -51.94
CA TRP A 11 71.56 -38.48 -50.63
C TRP A 11 70.99 -37.06 -50.71
N VAL A 12 71.35 -36.28 -51.73
CA VAL A 12 70.80 -34.94 -51.97
C VAL A 12 69.31 -35.01 -52.28
N TYR A 13 68.88 -35.93 -53.14
CA TYR A 13 67.46 -36.14 -53.43
C TYR A 13 66.67 -36.58 -52.20
N SER A 14 67.21 -37.49 -51.39
CA SER A 14 66.58 -37.94 -50.14
C SER A 14 66.45 -36.80 -49.13
N GLY A 15 67.49 -35.97 -48.97
CA GLY A 15 67.45 -34.78 -48.13
C GLY A 15 66.45 -33.73 -48.60
N LEU A 16 66.39 -33.46 -49.91
CA LEU A 16 65.41 -32.55 -50.50
C LEU A 16 63.97 -33.06 -50.36
N SER A 17 63.76 -34.36 -50.58
CA SER A 17 62.44 -35.00 -50.40
C SER A 17 61.98 -34.92 -48.95
N TYR A 18 62.88 -35.19 -48.00
CA TYR A 18 62.60 -35.06 -46.56
C TYR A 18 62.28 -33.61 -46.17
N ASN A 19 63.08 -32.63 -46.62
CA ASN A 19 62.82 -31.22 -46.35
C ASN A 19 61.49 -30.75 -46.92
N LYS A 20 61.16 -31.16 -48.14
CA LYS A 20 59.87 -30.87 -48.77
C LYS A 20 58.72 -31.42 -47.92
N GLN A 21 58.80 -32.69 -47.49
CA GLN A 21 57.76 -33.30 -46.66
C GLN A 21 57.63 -32.60 -45.29
N ARG A 22 58.77 -32.26 -44.67
CA ARG A 22 58.78 -31.53 -43.40
C ARG A 22 58.21 -30.11 -43.53
N PHE A 23 58.58 -29.38 -44.58
CA PHE A 23 58.02 -28.06 -44.87
C PHE A 23 56.51 -28.12 -45.08
N VAL A 24 56.01 -29.09 -45.85
CA VAL A 24 54.56 -29.32 -46.04
C VAL A 24 53.87 -29.66 -44.71
N PHE A 25 54.51 -30.45 -43.85
CA PHE A 25 53.98 -30.78 -42.53
C PHE A 25 53.94 -29.57 -41.59
N ASP A 26 55.05 -28.84 -41.46
CA ASP A 26 55.18 -27.68 -40.56
C ASP A 26 54.26 -26.53 -41.01
N SER A 27 54.12 -26.32 -42.32
CA SER A 27 53.18 -25.34 -42.88
C SER A 27 51.72 -25.72 -42.66
N GLY A 28 51.36 -26.98 -42.87
CA GLY A 28 50.03 -27.50 -42.55
C GLY A 28 49.70 -27.35 -41.07
N MET A 29 50.68 -27.57 -40.17
CA MET A 29 50.50 -27.33 -38.73
C MET A 29 50.35 -25.85 -38.40
N ALA A 30 51.13 -24.96 -39.02
CA ALA A 30 51.04 -23.51 -38.78
C ALA A 30 49.68 -22.96 -39.24
N GLN A 31 49.24 -23.31 -40.44
CA GLN A 31 47.90 -22.97 -40.95
C GLN A 31 46.80 -23.57 -40.08
N GLY A 32 46.92 -24.85 -39.71
CA GLY A 32 45.98 -25.51 -38.81
C GLY A 32 45.91 -24.86 -37.43
N SER A 33 47.02 -24.38 -36.89
CA SER A 33 47.07 -23.64 -35.62
C SER A 33 46.40 -22.27 -35.74
N ALA A 34 46.68 -21.52 -36.81
CA ALA A 34 46.06 -20.23 -37.07
C ALA A 34 44.54 -20.35 -37.23
N HIS A 35 44.05 -21.33 -38.01
CA HIS A 35 42.62 -21.61 -38.14
C HIS A 35 41.99 -22.05 -36.81
N LYS A 36 42.66 -22.89 -36.01
CA LYS A 36 42.18 -23.25 -34.67
C LYS A 36 42.05 -22.02 -33.78
N MET A 37 43.02 -21.10 -33.79
CA MET A 37 42.93 -19.86 -33.00
C MET A 37 41.78 -18.96 -33.46
N GLN A 38 41.56 -18.83 -34.77
CA GLN A 38 40.41 -18.10 -35.30
C GLN A 38 39.08 -18.74 -34.90
N ASN A 39 38.98 -20.07 -34.98
CA ASN A 39 37.80 -20.82 -34.54
C ASN A 39 37.54 -20.62 -33.05
N VAL A 40 38.57 -20.68 -32.20
CA VAL A 40 38.44 -20.40 -30.76
C VAL A 40 37.91 -18.98 -30.51
N ARG A 41 38.34 -17.96 -31.29
CA ARG A 41 37.80 -16.59 -31.17
C ARG A 41 36.33 -16.52 -31.59
N ILE A 42 35.96 -17.20 -32.67
CA ILE A 42 34.57 -17.26 -33.14
C ILE A 42 33.70 -17.95 -32.08
N ASP A 43 34.17 -19.03 -31.49
CA ASP A 43 33.48 -19.76 -30.43
C ASP A 43 33.32 -18.90 -29.16
N GLN A 44 34.35 -18.13 -28.77
CA GLN A 44 34.24 -17.16 -27.68
C GLN A 44 33.18 -16.08 -27.95
N TRP A 45 33.12 -15.53 -29.16
CA TRP A 45 32.06 -14.58 -29.55
C TRP A 45 30.68 -15.22 -29.56
N LYS A 46 30.60 -16.50 -29.95
CA LYS A 46 29.34 -17.24 -29.95
C LYS A 46 28.83 -17.42 -28.53
N LEU A 47 29.68 -17.89 -27.61
CA LEU A 47 29.36 -17.99 -26.17
C LEU A 47 28.94 -16.63 -25.61
N PHE A 48 29.69 -15.58 -25.93
CA PHE A 48 29.35 -14.23 -25.46
C PHE A 48 27.97 -13.74 -25.93
N ARG A 49 27.61 -14.02 -27.19
CA ARG A 49 26.28 -13.70 -27.72
C ARG A 49 25.19 -14.57 -27.10
N GLU A 50 25.51 -15.80 -26.75
CA GLU A 50 24.61 -16.74 -26.06
C GLU A 50 24.34 -16.26 -24.64
N ASP A 51 25.36 -15.91 -23.86
CA ASP A 51 25.23 -15.36 -22.50
C ASP A 51 24.33 -14.12 -22.49
N VAL A 52 24.53 -13.20 -23.44
CA VAL A 52 23.69 -12.01 -23.58
C VAL A 52 22.25 -12.39 -23.89
N ARG A 53 22.01 -13.32 -24.83
CA ARG A 53 20.65 -13.80 -25.13
C ARG A 53 20.01 -14.43 -23.92
N ASP A 54 20.75 -15.21 -23.15
CA ASP A 54 20.24 -15.92 -21.99
C ASP A 54 19.87 -14.95 -20.86
N LEU A 55 20.69 -13.92 -20.60
CA LEU A 55 20.39 -12.88 -19.62
C LEU A 55 19.12 -12.07 -19.97
N PHE A 56 18.93 -11.72 -21.24
CA PHE A 56 17.72 -11.05 -21.71
C PHE A 56 16.51 -12.00 -21.75
N THR A 57 16.72 -13.26 -22.12
CA THR A 57 15.66 -14.29 -22.12
C THR A 57 15.17 -14.54 -20.71
N LEU A 58 16.06 -14.59 -19.72
CA LEU A 58 15.71 -14.69 -18.31
C LEU A 58 14.82 -13.52 -17.88
N SER A 59 15.25 -12.28 -18.16
CA SER A 59 14.50 -11.07 -17.79
C SER A 59 13.11 -11.02 -18.46
N THR A 60 13.04 -11.31 -19.75
CA THR A 60 11.78 -11.30 -20.52
C THR A 60 10.85 -12.45 -20.13
N ALA A 61 11.38 -13.63 -19.83
CA ALA A 61 10.61 -14.76 -19.32
C ALA A 61 10.01 -14.45 -17.95
N HIS A 62 10.78 -13.82 -17.04
CA HIS A 62 10.24 -13.39 -15.74
C HIS A 62 9.08 -12.40 -15.89
N MET A 63 9.26 -11.34 -16.68
CA MET A 63 8.21 -10.35 -16.94
C MET A 63 6.97 -10.96 -17.59
N SER A 64 7.15 -11.92 -18.51
CA SER A 64 6.05 -12.65 -19.16
C SER A 64 5.27 -13.51 -18.16
N ASN A 65 5.97 -14.19 -17.25
CA ASN A 65 5.35 -14.97 -16.18
C ASN A 65 4.54 -14.09 -15.23
N TYR A 66 5.04 -12.89 -14.90
CA TYR A 66 4.27 -11.93 -14.10
C TYR A 66 3.03 -11.45 -14.84
N ALA A 67 3.16 -11.06 -16.12
CA ALA A 67 2.03 -10.66 -16.94
C ALA A 67 0.93 -11.74 -16.98
N PHE A 68 1.31 -13.01 -17.11
CA PHE A 68 0.38 -14.14 -17.05
C PHE A 68 -0.32 -14.24 -15.69
N MET A 69 0.43 -14.20 -14.58
CA MET A 69 -0.14 -14.26 -13.22
C MET A 69 -1.07 -13.08 -12.94
N ILE A 70 -0.69 -11.87 -13.36
CA ILE A 70 -1.53 -10.68 -13.23
C ILE A 70 -2.82 -10.85 -14.03
N THR A 71 -2.74 -11.37 -15.25
CA THR A 71 -3.93 -11.64 -16.07
C THR A 71 -4.87 -12.63 -15.38
N PHE A 72 -4.32 -13.66 -14.71
CA PHE A 72 -5.12 -14.60 -13.95
C PHE A 72 -5.79 -13.98 -12.71
N ILE A 73 -5.03 -13.17 -11.94
CA ILE A 73 -5.56 -12.45 -10.77
C ILE A 73 -6.62 -11.44 -11.20
N MET A 74 -6.38 -10.70 -12.28
CA MET A 74 -7.33 -9.77 -12.86
C MET A 74 -8.57 -10.47 -13.40
N GLY A 75 -8.41 -11.60 -14.09
CA GLY A 75 -9.53 -12.44 -14.55
C GLY A 75 -10.38 -12.94 -13.38
N SER A 76 -9.73 -13.40 -12.31
CA SER A 76 -10.40 -13.83 -11.08
C SER A 76 -11.08 -12.67 -10.35
N THR A 77 -10.46 -11.49 -10.34
CA THR A 77 -10.98 -10.26 -9.75
C THR A 77 -12.17 -9.73 -10.53
N TYR A 78 -12.07 -9.67 -11.85
CA TYR A 78 -13.13 -9.24 -12.74
C TYR A 78 -14.29 -10.24 -12.70
N PHE A 79 -14.03 -11.54 -12.77
CA PHE A 79 -15.06 -12.57 -12.68
C PHE A 79 -15.71 -12.56 -11.29
N GLY A 80 -14.91 -12.46 -10.23
CA GLY A 80 -15.40 -12.33 -8.85
C GLY A 80 -16.28 -11.10 -8.67
N TRP A 81 -15.84 -9.92 -9.13
CA TRP A 81 -16.60 -8.69 -9.09
C TRP A 81 -17.87 -8.76 -9.94
N THR A 82 -17.77 -9.25 -11.18
CA THR A 82 -18.92 -9.42 -12.08
C THR A 82 -19.94 -10.38 -11.48
N TRP A 83 -19.48 -11.52 -10.93
CA TRP A 83 -20.34 -12.49 -10.28
C TRP A 83 -20.98 -11.94 -8.99
N THR A 84 -20.23 -11.20 -8.19
CA THR A 84 -20.71 -10.61 -6.92
C THR A 84 -21.42 -9.28 -7.08
N VAL A 85 -21.34 -8.60 -8.21
CA VAL A 85 -22.09 -7.36 -8.46
C VAL A 85 -23.27 -7.67 -9.38
N LEU A 86 -23.05 -8.28 -10.55
CA LEU A 86 -24.15 -8.64 -11.43
C LEU A 86 -24.93 -9.83 -10.89
N GLY A 87 -24.27 -10.91 -10.46
CA GLY A 87 -24.97 -12.08 -9.91
C GLY A 87 -25.64 -11.80 -8.56
N TRP A 88 -25.03 -10.96 -7.73
CA TRP A 88 -25.66 -10.49 -6.48
C TRP A 88 -26.80 -9.54 -6.76
N ASN A 89 -26.64 -8.53 -7.63
CA ASN A 89 -27.76 -7.67 -8.00
C ASN A 89 -28.88 -8.50 -8.62
N GLN A 90 -28.60 -9.44 -9.53
CA GLN A 90 -29.66 -10.21 -10.17
C GLN A 90 -30.36 -11.17 -9.19
N ARG A 91 -29.64 -11.90 -8.32
CA ARG A 91 -30.29 -12.80 -7.33
C ARG A 91 -30.89 -12.07 -6.13
N MET A 92 -30.31 -10.97 -5.63
CA MET A 92 -30.95 -10.14 -4.59
C MET A 92 -32.14 -9.39 -5.15
N PHE A 93 -32.02 -8.73 -6.32
CA PHE A 93 -33.15 -7.99 -6.89
C PHE A 93 -34.30 -8.92 -7.27
N ILE A 94 -34.03 -10.13 -7.78
CA ILE A 94 -35.09 -11.06 -8.22
C ILE A 94 -35.67 -11.86 -7.05
N HIS A 95 -34.88 -12.30 -6.07
CA HIS A 95 -35.39 -13.18 -5.00
C HIS A 95 -35.60 -12.53 -3.63
N ILE A 96 -34.95 -11.40 -3.33
CA ILE A 96 -34.90 -10.87 -1.95
C ILE A 96 -35.42 -9.41 -1.90
N GLY A 97 -35.50 -8.71 -3.03
CA GLY A 97 -35.99 -7.34 -3.11
C GLY A 97 -35.05 -6.32 -2.47
N LEU A 98 -35.18 -5.05 -2.87
CA LEU A 98 -34.43 -3.91 -2.30
C LEU A 98 -34.64 -3.73 -0.78
N SER A 99 -35.64 -4.39 -0.18
CA SER A 99 -36.03 -4.23 1.22
C SER A 99 -34.98 -4.71 2.22
N HIS A 100 -34.19 -5.75 1.90
CA HIS A 100 -33.22 -6.31 2.86
C HIS A 100 -31.82 -5.68 2.80
N VAL A 101 -31.54 -4.84 1.80
CA VAL A 101 -30.29 -4.07 1.70
C VAL A 101 -30.15 -3.08 2.86
N GLY A 102 -31.25 -2.72 3.54
CA GLY A 102 -31.26 -1.81 4.69
C GLY A 102 -30.51 -2.31 5.93
N THR A 103 -30.14 -3.60 6.01
CA THR A 103 -29.49 -4.16 7.20
C THR A 103 -27.96 -4.12 7.13
N THR A 104 -27.37 -4.13 5.92
CA THR A 104 -25.92 -4.02 5.76
C THR A 104 -25.51 -2.56 5.66
N PRO A 105 -24.54 -2.11 6.48
CA PRO A 105 -24.09 -0.74 6.40
C PRO A 105 -23.49 -0.43 5.03
N LEU A 106 -23.97 0.62 4.37
CA LEU A 106 -23.50 1.04 3.04
C LEU A 106 -21.98 1.27 3.00
N TRP A 107 -21.41 1.74 4.11
CA TRP A 107 -19.98 1.98 4.24
C TRP A 107 -19.13 0.70 4.11
N LEU A 108 -19.66 -0.46 4.49
CA LEU A 108 -18.94 -1.73 4.38
C LEU A 108 -18.85 -2.18 2.92
N ALA A 109 -19.94 -2.04 2.17
CA ALA A 109 -19.96 -2.30 0.73
C ALA A 109 -18.98 -1.39 -0.02
N LEU A 110 -18.88 -0.12 0.41
CA LEU A 110 -17.91 0.83 -0.12
C LEU A 110 -16.46 0.36 0.12
N PHE A 111 -16.10 -0.05 1.35
CA PHE A 111 -14.73 -0.50 1.65
C PHE A 111 -14.36 -1.75 0.85
N TRP A 112 -15.28 -2.72 0.79
CA TRP A 112 -15.12 -3.91 -0.02
C TRP A 112 -14.91 -3.58 -1.50
N GLY A 113 -15.76 -2.73 -2.08
CA GLY A 113 -15.63 -2.31 -3.47
C GLY A 113 -14.32 -1.57 -3.76
N LEU A 114 -13.87 -0.71 -2.86
CA LEU A 114 -12.62 0.03 -3.01
C LEU A 114 -11.41 -0.90 -3.06
N HIS A 115 -11.32 -1.93 -2.21
CA HIS A 115 -10.21 -2.90 -2.27
C HIS A 115 -10.14 -3.65 -3.60
N TRP A 116 -11.28 -4.04 -4.17
CA TRP A 116 -11.33 -4.65 -5.49
C TRP A 116 -10.87 -3.71 -6.60
N VAL A 117 -11.36 -2.47 -6.58
CA VAL A 117 -10.94 -1.43 -7.54
C VAL A 117 -9.44 -1.18 -7.43
N TYR A 118 -8.89 -1.09 -6.22
CA TYR A 118 -7.45 -0.87 -6.04
C TYR A 118 -6.61 -2.07 -6.47
N SER A 119 -7.06 -3.29 -6.16
CA SER A 119 -6.40 -4.51 -6.64
C SER A 119 -6.34 -4.52 -8.17
N LEU A 120 -7.45 -4.17 -8.83
CA LEU A 120 -7.53 -4.07 -10.29
C LEU A 120 -6.63 -2.95 -10.86
N VAL A 121 -6.64 -1.76 -10.26
CA VAL A 121 -5.83 -0.62 -10.73
C VAL A 121 -4.33 -0.90 -10.59
N PHE A 122 -3.88 -1.44 -9.45
CA PHE A 122 -2.48 -1.85 -9.27
C PHE A 122 -2.12 -3.04 -10.15
N GLY A 123 -3.05 -3.98 -10.38
CA GLY A 123 -2.86 -5.10 -11.31
C GLY A 123 -2.67 -4.63 -12.75
N LEU A 124 -3.52 -3.71 -13.24
CA LEU A 124 -3.38 -3.09 -14.55
C LEU A 124 -2.05 -2.36 -14.71
N LEU A 125 -1.66 -1.58 -13.70
CA LEU A 125 -0.36 -0.90 -13.69
C LEU A 125 0.79 -1.91 -13.75
N SER A 126 0.72 -2.98 -12.97
CA SER A 126 1.70 -4.06 -12.96
C SER A 126 1.82 -4.73 -14.33
N LEU A 127 0.70 -5.07 -14.98
CA LEU A 127 0.67 -5.67 -16.30
C LEU A 127 1.28 -4.74 -17.35
N TRP A 128 0.90 -3.46 -17.32
CA TRP A 128 1.42 -2.45 -18.24
C TRP A 128 2.94 -2.30 -18.11
N LEU A 129 3.45 -2.20 -16.86
CA LEU A 129 4.87 -2.12 -16.58
C LEU A 129 5.62 -3.39 -17.02
N ALA A 130 5.07 -4.58 -16.77
CA ALA A 130 5.69 -5.84 -17.17
C ALA A 130 5.81 -5.96 -18.69
N VAL A 131 4.75 -5.61 -19.44
CA VAL A 131 4.76 -5.62 -20.91
C VAL A 131 5.77 -4.61 -21.46
N HIS A 132 5.80 -3.39 -20.93
CA HIS A 132 6.78 -2.37 -21.35
C HIS A 132 8.22 -2.77 -21.01
N GLY A 133 8.46 -3.31 -19.82
CA GLY A 133 9.75 -3.85 -19.44
C GLY A 133 10.22 -4.95 -20.41
N ALA A 134 9.32 -5.87 -20.79
CA ALA A 134 9.66 -6.97 -21.68
C ALA A 134 10.02 -6.48 -23.09
N LEU A 135 9.24 -5.53 -23.63
CA LEU A 135 9.52 -4.92 -24.92
C LEU A 135 10.85 -4.14 -24.92
N MET A 136 11.13 -3.39 -23.85
CA MET A 136 12.39 -2.65 -23.70
C MET A 136 13.58 -3.60 -23.58
N ALA A 137 13.44 -4.70 -22.84
CA ALA A 137 14.47 -5.73 -22.73
C ALA A 137 14.75 -6.40 -24.08
N GLN A 138 13.71 -6.74 -24.85
CA GLN A 138 13.88 -7.31 -26.21
C GLN A 138 14.52 -6.32 -27.18
N ALA A 139 14.11 -5.05 -27.14
CA ALA A 139 14.71 -4.01 -27.98
C ALA A 139 16.18 -3.77 -27.62
N ALA A 140 16.51 -3.71 -26.33
CA ALA A 140 17.87 -3.60 -25.83
C ALA A 140 18.73 -4.81 -26.22
N ALA A 141 18.19 -6.03 -26.14
CA ALA A 141 18.86 -7.25 -26.59
C ALA A 141 19.17 -7.19 -28.10
N ALA A 142 18.19 -6.82 -28.92
CA ALA A 142 18.35 -6.67 -30.36
C ALA A 142 19.40 -5.61 -30.69
N GLN A 143 19.35 -4.44 -30.05
CA GLN A 143 20.33 -3.38 -30.22
C GLN A 143 21.73 -3.84 -29.84
N LEU A 144 21.86 -4.55 -28.71
CA LEU A 144 23.14 -5.01 -28.21
C LEU A 144 23.77 -6.04 -29.15
N LEU A 145 22.99 -7.05 -29.57
CA LEU A 145 23.44 -8.11 -30.48
C LEU A 145 23.71 -7.62 -31.91
N THR A 146 23.07 -6.53 -32.34
CA THR A 146 23.22 -6.00 -33.71
C THR A 146 24.15 -4.82 -33.82
N GLN A 147 24.44 -4.06 -32.76
CA GLN A 147 25.29 -2.86 -32.84
C GLN A 147 26.59 -2.99 -32.05
N LYS A 148 26.57 -3.67 -30.90
CA LYS A 148 27.71 -3.71 -29.97
C LYS A 148 28.47 -5.04 -30.03
N ILE A 149 27.74 -6.13 -30.16
CA ILE A 149 28.27 -7.50 -30.12
C ILE A 149 28.22 -8.09 -31.52
N ARG A 150 28.74 -7.39 -32.52
CA ARG A 150 28.85 -7.97 -33.87
C ARG A 150 29.98 -9.01 -33.85
N PRO A 151 29.81 -10.16 -34.53
CA PRO A 151 30.95 -11.01 -34.86
C PRO A 151 32.03 -10.15 -35.53
N PRO A 152 33.31 -10.37 -35.22
CA PRO A 152 34.39 -9.57 -35.75
C PRO A 152 34.40 -9.78 -37.26
N ILE A 153 34.21 -8.69 -38.00
CA ILE A 153 34.45 -8.71 -39.43
C ILE A 153 35.96 -8.59 -39.57
N PRO A 154 36.64 -9.55 -40.23
CA PRO A 154 38.08 -9.47 -40.40
C PRO A 154 38.42 -8.14 -41.06
N SER A 155 39.29 -7.37 -40.43
CA SER A 155 39.68 -6.06 -40.95
C SER A 155 40.41 -6.23 -42.28
N ALA A 156 40.33 -5.24 -43.16
CA ALA A 156 41.06 -5.29 -44.44
C ALA A 156 42.56 -5.53 -44.20
N GLN A 157 43.12 -4.98 -43.11
CA GLN A 157 44.51 -5.19 -42.73
C GLN A 157 44.79 -6.61 -42.25
N GLU A 158 43.89 -7.25 -41.50
CA GLU A 158 44.01 -8.68 -41.13
C GLU A 158 43.89 -9.59 -42.35
N VAL A 159 43.03 -9.26 -43.31
CA VAL A 159 42.90 -9.99 -44.58
C VAL A 159 44.17 -9.81 -45.42
N ILE A 160 44.70 -8.59 -45.51
CA ILE A 160 45.96 -8.29 -46.21
C ILE A 160 47.14 -8.94 -45.50
N SER A 161 47.20 -8.95 -44.17
CA SER A 161 48.28 -9.60 -43.43
C SER A 161 48.22 -11.11 -43.59
N ALA A 162 47.02 -11.71 -43.56
CA ALA A 162 46.86 -13.13 -43.88
C ALA A 162 47.26 -13.44 -45.33
N GLY A 163 46.94 -12.54 -46.27
CA GLY A 163 47.38 -12.62 -47.66
C GLY A 163 48.89 -12.45 -47.82
N HIS A 164 49.52 -11.56 -47.04
CA HIS A 164 50.97 -11.38 -47.01
C HIS A 164 51.66 -12.58 -46.38
N ASP A 165 51.15 -13.13 -45.29
CA ASP A 165 51.68 -14.34 -44.66
C ASP A 165 51.57 -15.54 -45.64
N LEU A 166 50.49 -15.62 -46.43
CA LEU A 166 50.35 -16.61 -47.50
C LEU A 166 51.33 -16.37 -48.66
N ALA A 167 51.47 -15.13 -49.13
CA ALA A 167 52.40 -14.77 -50.20
C ALA A 167 53.87 -14.94 -49.77
N GLU A 168 54.20 -14.62 -48.52
CA GLU A 168 55.51 -14.85 -47.93
C GLU A 168 55.79 -16.34 -47.81
N PHE A 169 54.79 -17.13 -47.40
CA PHE A 169 54.87 -18.59 -47.38
C PHE A 169 55.13 -19.18 -48.77
N GLU A 170 54.41 -18.72 -49.79
CA GLU A 170 54.60 -19.14 -51.19
C GLU A 170 55.96 -18.67 -51.76
N GLY A 171 56.39 -17.46 -51.39
CA GLY A 171 57.63 -16.84 -51.88
C GLY A 171 58.91 -17.36 -51.21
N THR A 172 58.86 -17.74 -49.93
CA THR A 172 60.00 -18.32 -49.19
C THR A 172 60.20 -19.81 -49.48
N GLY A 173 59.16 -20.48 -50.01
CA GLY A 173 59.10 -21.92 -50.20
C GLY A 173 60.32 -22.54 -50.87
N ALA A 174 60.87 -21.92 -51.93
CA ALA A 174 62.02 -22.51 -52.65
C ALA A 174 63.34 -22.45 -51.85
N LYS A 175 63.56 -21.40 -51.06
CA LYS A 175 64.81 -21.23 -50.29
C LYS A 175 64.79 -22.08 -49.02
N GLN A 176 63.65 -22.15 -48.33
CA GLN A 176 63.48 -23.03 -47.17
C GLN A 176 63.39 -24.51 -47.56
N LEU A 177 62.85 -24.88 -48.74
CA LEU A 177 62.91 -26.26 -49.24
C LEU A 177 64.35 -26.78 -49.33
N MET A 178 65.27 -25.88 -49.67
CA MET A 178 66.68 -26.19 -49.95
C MET A 178 67.58 -26.04 -48.72
N GLU A 179 67.05 -25.63 -47.56
CA GLU A 179 67.86 -25.55 -46.32
C GLU A 179 68.26 -26.95 -45.84
N ILE A 180 69.56 -27.19 -45.70
CA ILE A 180 70.10 -28.50 -45.29
C ILE A 180 69.54 -28.87 -43.91
N PRO A 181 68.93 -30.06 -43.76
CA PRO A 181 68.35 -30.46 -42.49
C PRO A 181 69.44 -30.51 -41.43
N ASN A 182 69.16 -29.93 -40.26
CA ASN A 182 70.10 -29.87 -39.16
C ASN A 182 70.16 -31.21 -38.41
N VAL A 183 70.67 -32.25 -39.07
CA VAL A 183 70.62 -33.66 -38.63
C VAL A 183 71.41 -33.90 -37.33
N LEU A 184 72.34 -33.01 -36.98
CA LEU A 184 73.22 -33.17 -35.81
C LEU A 184 72.65 -32.58 -34.51
N GLY A 185 71.48 -31.93 -34.50
CA GLY A 185 70.85 -31.43 -33.27
C GLY A 185 71.62 -30.33 -32.50
N LEU A 186 72.85 -30.00 -32.90
CA LEU A 186 73.74 -29.08 -32.19
C LEU A 186 73.27 -27.62 -32.22
N ARG A 187 72.35 -27.24 -33.13
CA ARG A 187 71.87 -25.85 -33.29
C ARG A 187 70.46 -25.57 -32.76
N SER A 188 69.56 -26.56 -32.62
CA SER A 188 68.13 -26.28 -32.33
C SER A 188 67.88 -25.85 -30.88
N ASN A 189 68.63 -26.39 -29.91
CA ASN A 189 68.45 -26.05 -28.49
C ASN A 189 68.89 -24.62 -28.13
N ARG A 190 69.84 -24.01 -28.87
CA ARG A 190 70.25 -22.62 -28.63
C ARG A 190 69.29 -21.60 -29.25
N MET A 191 68.72 -21.89 -30.42
CA MET A 191 67.79 -20.98 -31.08
C MET A 191 66.41 -20.94 -30.41
N ASN A 192 65.87 -22.10 -29.98
CA ASN A 192 64.61 -22.10 -29.22
C ASN A 192 64.74 -21.38 -27.88
N ARG A 193 65.86 -21.56 -27.16
CA ARG A 193 66.08 -20.89 -25.87
C ARG A 193 66.20 -19.37 -26.05
N ARG A 194 66.97 -18.91 -27.04
CA ARG A 194 67.10 -17.47 -27.34
C ARG A 194 65.84 -16.84 -27.94
N ALA A 195 65.04 -17.57 -28.74
CA ALA A 195 63.77 -17.07 -29.25
C ALA A 195 62.71 -16.94 -28.14
N VAL A 196 62.70 -17.88 -27.19
CA VAL A 196 61.89 -17.79 -25.97
C VAL A 196 62.38 -16.63 -25.08
N ASP A 197 63.69 -16.49 -24.89
CA ASP A 197 64.27 -15.40 -24.10
C ASP A 197 64.02 -14.02 -24.76
N ALA A 198 64.07 -13.93 -26.10
CA ALA A 198 63.77 -12.70 -26.85
C ALA A 198 62.28 -12.35 -26.81
N ALA A 199 61.37 -13.33 -26.94
CA ALA A 199 59.93 -13.11 -26.77
C ALA A 199 59.61 -12.66 -25.34
N LYS A 200 60.33 -13.18 -24.34
CA LYS A 200 60.19 -12.79 -22.93
C LYS A 200 60.73 -11.37 -22.68
N ALA A 201 61.88 -11.03 -23.25
CA ALA A 201 62.48 -9.69 -23.15
C ALA A 201 61.60 -8.62 -23.83
N HIS A 202 60.99 -8.92 -24.98
CA HIS A 202 60.06 -7.99 -25.64
C HIS A 202 58.75 -7.80 -24.86
N GLY A 203 58.26 -8.83 -24.17
CA GLY A 203 57.09 -8.73 -23.29
C GLY A 203 57.33 -7.91 -22.02
N GLU A 204 58.56 -7.91 -21.48
CA GLU A 204 58.91 -7.15 -20.27
C GLU A 204 59.26 -5.68 -20.58
N SER A 205 59.90 -5.38 -21.71
CA SER A 205 60.29 -4.01 -22.08
C SER A 205 59.10 -3.06 -22.32
N LYS A 206 57.97 -3.56 -22.85
CA LYS A 206 56.75 -2.73 -23.07
C LYS A 206 55.92 -2.46 -21.80
N ARG A 207 56.27 -3.05 -20.65
CA ARG A 207 55.55 -2.83 -19.38
C ARG A 207 56.12 -1.68 -18.54
N HIS A 208 57.25 -1.08 -18.92
CA HIS A 208 57.72 0.18 -18.35
C HIS A 208 57.34 1.32 -19.29
N GLY A 209 56.64 2.32 -18.74
CA GLY A 209 56.03 3.41 -19.49
C GLY A 209 57.00 4.08 -20.45
N ILE A 210 56.54 4.22 -21.68
CA ILE A 210 57.11 5.11 -22.69
C ILE A 210 56.98 6.52 -22.13
N THR A 211 58.05 7.05 -21.55
CA THR A 211 58.30 8.49 -21.57
C THR A 211 58.80 8.79 -22.98
N ASP A 212 58.05 9.61 -23.72
CA ASP A 212 58.48 10.21 -24.98
C ASP A 212 59.76 10.99 -24.73
N ASP A 213 60.90 10.36 -25.00
CA ASP A 213 62.12 11.06 -25.34
C ASP A 213 62.87 10.22 -26.37
N SER A 214 63.04 10.83 -27.54
CA SER A 214 63.69 10.28 -28.72
C SER A 214 65.16 9.99 -28.44
N VAL A 215 65.47 8.79 -27.94
CA VAL A 215 66.84 8.26 -27.97
C VAL A 215 67.02 7.54 -29.30
N VAL A 216 67.68 8.24 -30.23
CA VAL A 216 68.31 7.64 -31.41
C VAL A 216 69.39 6.68 -30.90
N VAL A 217 69.08 5.39 -30.82
CA VAL A 217 70.07 4.35 -30.54
C VAL A 217 70.82 4.08 -31.84
N GLU A 218 71.97 4.72 -31.98
CA GLU A 218 72.97 4.39 -32.98
C GLU A 218 73.53 2.98 -32.74
N GLY A 219 73.29 2.10 -33.71
CA GLY A 219 74.33 1.24 -34.28
C GLY A 219 74.97 0.18 -33.40
N GLU A 220 74.21 -0.80 -32.90
CA GLU A 220 74.79 -2.09 -32.51
C GLU A 220 74.69 -3.06 -33.70
N GLN A 221 75.84 -3.31 -34.36
CA GLN A 221 75.99 -4.30 -35.43
C GLN A 221 75.63 -5.69 -34.92
N THR A 222 74.38 -6.07 -35.12
CA THR A 222 73.88 -7.42 -34.87
C THR A 222 74.29 -8.30 -36.04
N ASP A 223 75.09 -9.33 -35.74
CA ASP A 223 75.59 -10.34 -36.67
C ASP A 223 74.50 -10.86 -37.62
N SER A 224 74.59 -10.46 -38.90
CA SER A 224 73.67 -10.82 -39.99
C SER A 224 73.80 -12.27 -40.48
N SER A 225 74.31 -13.19 -39.64
CA SER A 225 74.49 -14.62 -39.94
C SER A 225 73.52 -15.54 -39.17
N LEU A 226 72.60 -14.97 -38.40
CA LEU A 226 71.59 -15.72 -37.67
C LEU A 226 70.37 -15.97 -38.56
N LEU A 227 70.13 -17.25 -38.85
CA LEU A 227 68.95 -17.70 -39.58
C LEU A 227 67.68 -17.30 -38.82
N PRO A 228 66.64 -16.79 -39.52
CA PRO A 228 65.41 -16.35 -38.89
C PRO A 228 64.73 -17.50 -38.14
N PRO A 229 64.07 -17.24 -37.00
CA PRO A 229 63.23 -18.23 -36.32
C PRO A 229 62.25 -18.86 -37.32
N SER A 230 61.93 -20.15 -37.15
CA SER A 230 61.01 -20.83 -38.05
C SER A 230 59.71 -20.05 -38.17
N GLN A 231 59.24 -19.81 -39.40
CA GLN A 231 58.05 -19.00 -39.67
C GLN A 231 56.83 -19.47 -38.87
N ALA A 232 56.70 -20.77 -38.61
CA ALA A 232 55.66 -21.33 -37.75
C ALA A 232 55.68 -20.77 -36.31
N PHE A 233 56.88 -20.57 -35.73
CA PHE A 233 57.03 -19.96 -34.41
C PHE A 233 56.71 -18.47 -34.44
N VAL A 234 57.17 -17.74 -35.46
CA VAL A 234 56.87 -16.30 -35.61
C VAL A 234 55.38 -16.06 -35.81
N ALA A 235 54.71 -16.89 -36.63
CA ALA A 235 53.27 -16.85 -36.82
C ALA A 235 52.52 -17.16 -35.51
N GLN A 236 52.99 -18.14 -34.73
CA GLN A 236 52.41 -18.45 -33.42
C GLN A 236 52.60 -17.30 -32.40
N VAL A 237 53.80 -16.72 -32.31
CA VAL A 237 54.08 -15.58 -31.42
C VAL A 237 53.27 -14.36 -31.86
N ARG A 238 53.18 -14.07 -33.16
CA ARG A 238 52.37 -12.96 -33.69
C ARG A 238 50.88 -13.19 -33.43
N ALA A 239 50.40 -14.44 -33.50
CA ALA A 239 49.03 -14.78 -33.15
C ALA A 239 48.75 -14.60 -31.65
N VAL A 240 49.68 -15.02 -30.77
CA VAL A 240 49.59 -14.80 -29.30
C VAL A 240 49.72 -13.33 -28.94
N GLU A 241 50.61 -12.61 -29.61
CA GLU A 241 50.80 -11.18 -29.39
C GLU A 241 49.60 -10.39 -29.89
N SER A 242 48.95 -10.80 -30.99
CA SER A 242 47.65 -10.24 -31.40
C SER A 242 46.53 -10.55 -30.40
N LEU A 243 46.63 -11.65 -29.63
CA LEU A 243 45.70 -11.96 -28.54
C LEU A 243 45.90 -11.04 -27.32
N HIS A 244 47.13 -10.57 -27.07
CA HIS A 244 47.45 -9.72 -25.92
C HIS A 244 47.43 -8.21 -26.25
N ASN A 245 47.85 -7.83 -27.45
CA ASN A 245 48.00 -6.44 -27.87
C ASN A 245 46.76 -5.90 -28.61
N ALA A 246 45.72 -6.70 -28.84
CA ALA A 246 44.44 -6.20 -29.34
C ALA A 246 43.69 -5.44 -28.23
N SER A 247 44.29 -4.36 -27.75
CA SER A 247 43.72 -3.36 -26.86
C SER A 247 42.46 -2.69 -27.44
N HIS A 248 42.13 -2.93 -28.72
CA HIS A 248 41.12 -2.15 -29.45
C HIS A 248 40.06 -2.97 -30.22
N GLY A 249 39.82 -4.27 -29.94
CA GLY A 249 38.64 -4.90 -30.55
C GLY A 249 38.44 -6.41 -30.46
N GLY A 250 39.32 -7.15 -29.78
CA GLY A 250 39.14 -8.58 -29.58
C GLY A 250 38.28 -8.89 -28.34
N PRO A 251 37.41 -9.92 -28.38
CA PRO A 251 36.63 -10.36 -27.22
C PRO A 251 37.55 -10.90 -26.12
N GLY A 252 38.79 -11.32 -26.44
CA GLY A 252 39.72 -11.89 -25.47
C GLY A 252 40.09 -10.95 -24.33
N PHE A 253 40.13 -9.63 -24.58
CA PHE A 253 40.38 -8.63 -23.54
C PHE A 253 39.05 -8.17 -22.91
N SER A 254 38.06 -7.74 -23.71
CA SER A 254 36.76 -7.29 -23.17
C SER A 254 35.93 -8.39 -22.46
N ALA A 255 36.13 -9.67 -22.78
CA ALA A 255 35.56 -10.79 -22.03
C ALA A 255 36.36 -11.07 -20.73
N ALA A 256 37.66 -10.80 -20.71
CA ALA A 256 38.50 -10.96 -19.53
C ALA A 256 38.39 -9.80 -18.53
N PHE A 257 37.94 -8.61 -18.96
CA PHE A 257 37.92 -7.38 -18.14
C PHE A 257 36.50 -6.82 -17.89
N ASP A 258 35.45 -7.67 -17.89
CA ASP A 258 34.07 -7.30 -17.53
C ASP A 258 33.41 -6.20 -18.40
N ASP A 259 34.00 -5.78 -19.52
CA ASP A 259 33.42 -4.72 -20.38
C ASP A 259 32.01 -5.06 -20.84
N HIS A 260 31.80 -6.31 -21.20
CA HIS A 260 30.49 -6.78 -21.63
C HIS A 260 29.43 -6.75 -20.53
N VAL A 261 29.84 -7.05 -19.29
CA VAL A 261 28.99 -6.92 -18.11
C VAL A 261 28.60 -5.46 -17.92
N GLN A 262 29.53 -4.51 -18.10
CA GLN A 262 29.22 -3.09 -18.03
C GLN A 262 28.23 -2.64 -19.11
N VAL A 263 28.41 -3.11 -20.35
CA VAL A 263 27.50 -2.82 -21.45
C VAL A 263 26.11 -3.42 -21.19
N PHE A 264 26.03 -4.65 -20.67
CA PHE A 264 24.76 -5.24 -20.23
C PHE A 264 24.14 -4.45 -19.08
N ARG A 265 24.90 -4.05 -18.06
CA ARG A 265 24.41 -3.22 -16.93
C ARG A 265 23.80 -1.91 -17.41
N GLN A 266 24.42 -1.26 -18.40
CA GLN A 266 23.87 -0.05 -19.01
C GLN A 266 22.57 -0.33 -19.77
N ALA A 267 22.49 -1.44 -20.51
CA ALA A 267 21.26 -1.86 -21.17
C ALA A 267 20.16 -2.20 -20.14
N GLN A 268 20.52 -2.90 -19.07
CA GLN A 268 19.64 -3.28 -17.97
C GLN A 268 19.00 -2.08 -17.28
N ALA A 269 19.75 -0.97 -17.15
CA ALA A 269 19.22 0.26 -16.61
C ALA A 269 17.89 0.67 -17.28
N SER A 270 17.77 0.48 -18.59
CA SER A 270 16.62 0.96 -19.38
C SER A 270 15.30 0.25 -19.04
N PHE A 271 15.36 -1.02 -18.62
CA PHE A 271 14.16 -1.83 -18.35
C PHE A 271 14.03 -2.29 -16.90
N ALA A 272 15.10 -2.22 -16.09
CA ALA A 272 15.08 -2.69 -14.70
C ALA A 272 14.03 -2.00 -13.84
N ALA A 273 13.83 -0.69 -14.01
CA ALA A 273 12.81 0.04 -13.27
C ALA A 273 11.40 -0.51 -13.58
N TYR A 274 11.11 -0.86 -14.83
CA TYR A 274 9.82 -1.45 -15.21
C TYR A 274 9.61 -2.82 -14.55
N ASP A 275 10.63 -3.67 -14.51
CA ASP A 275 10.53 -4.96 -13.81
C ASP A 275 10.20 -4.76 -12.33
N VAL A 276 11.01 -3.95 -11.64
CA VAL A 276 10.89 -3.74 -10.20
C VAL A 276 9.52 -3.18 -9.84
N TYR A 277 9.08 -2.11 -10.51
CA TYR A 277 7.78 -1.52 -10.21
C TYR A 277 6.61 -2.38 -10.66
N SER A 278 6.77 -3.26 -11.66
CA SER A 278 5.75 -4.24 -11.99
C SER A 278 5.51 -5.20 -10.81
N ARG A 279 6.57 -5.67 -10.14
CA ARG A 279 6.47 -6.55 -8.97
C ARG A 279 5.90 -5.83 -7.76
N ILE A 280 6.37 -4.61 -7.48
CA ILE A 280 5.81 -3.80 -6.37
C ILE A 280 4.31 -3.53 -6.57
N ALA A 281 3.90 -3.24 -7.81
CA ALA A 281 2.49 -3.06 -8.14
C ALA A 281 1.69 -4.38 -8.04
N LEU A 282 2.30 -5.52 -8.40
CA LEU A 282 1.69 -6.85 -8.21
C LEU A 282 1.47 -7.14 -6.72
N ASP A 283 2.46 -6.87 -5.86
CA ASP A 283 2.34 -7.06 -4.41
C ASP A 283 1.22 -6.17 -3.84
N ALA A 284 1.15 -4.92 -4.28
CA ALA A 284 0.06 -4.00 -3.95
C ALA A 284 -1.31 -4.54 -4.41
N SER A 285 -1.37 -5.13 -5.60
CA SER A 285 -2.60 -5.72 -6.15
C SER A 285 -3.06 -6.94 -5.33
N VAL A 286 -2.15 -7.88 -5.05
CA VAL A 286 -2.43 -9.12 -4.30
C VAL A 286 -2.79 -8.83 -2.85
N THR A 287 -2.11 -7.90 -2.20
CA THR A 287 -2.43 -7.52 -0.82
C THR A 287 -3.83 -6.90 -0.73
N ASN A 288 -4.20 -6.01 -1.67
CA ASN A 288 -5.55 -5.45 -1.74
C ASN A 288 -6.61 -6.52 -2.10
N PHE A 289 -6.29 -7.46 -2.97
CA PHE A 289 -7.16 -8.61 -3.30
C PHE A 289 -7.48 -9.44 -2.06
N LEU A 290 -6.45 -9.80 -1.28
CA LEU A 290 -6.61 -10.57 -0.04
C LEU A 290 -7.42 -9.79 1.01
N MET A 291 -7.22 -8.48 1.14
CA MET A 291 -8.05 -7.62 1.98
C MET A 291 -9.51 -7.60 1.50
N GLY A 292 -9.75 -7.49 0.19
CA GLY A 292 -11.09 -7.55 -0.40
C GLY A 292 -11.81 -8.88 -0.12
N ILE A 293 -11.10 -10.01 -0.23
CA ILE A 293 -11.64 -11.34 0.14
C ILE A 293 -11.99 -11.39 1.62
N SER A 294 -11.14 -10.86 2.50
CA SER A 294 -11.41 -10.88 3.94
C SER A 294 -12.69 -10.10 4.29
N LEU A 295 -12.90 -8.93 3.67
CA LEU A 295 -14.11 -8.13 3.85
C LEU A 295 -15.33 -8.80 3.24
N TYR A 296 -15.19 -9.52 2.12
CA TYR A 296 -16.27 -10.29 1.51
C TYR A 296 -16.85 -11.32 2.50
N TYR A 297 -15.99 -12.08 3.19
CA TYR A 297 -16.44 -13.04 4.19
C TYR A 297 -17.23 -12.38 5.33
N PHE A 298 -16.84 -11.17 5.74
CA PHE A 298 -17.58 -10.38 6.73
C PHE A 298 -18.90 -9.82 6.22
N VAL A 299 -18.95 -9.30 4.99
CA VAL A 299 -20.21 -8.86 4.37
C VAL A 299 -21.17 -10.04 4.29
N PHE A 300 -20.67 -11.20 3.88
CA PHE A 300 -21.48 -12.41 3.76
C PHE A 300 -21.97 -12.94 5.11
N SER A 301 -21.11 -12.94 6.15
CA SER A 301 -21.49 -13.40 7.49
C SER A 301 -22.51 -12.47 8.16
N VAL A 302 -22.41 -11.16 7.96
CA VAL A 302 -23.33 -10.18 8.56
C VAL A 302 -24.63 -10.04 7.76
N GLY A 303 -24.57 -10.12 6.43
CA GLY A 303 -25.72 -9.90 5.55
C GLY A 303 -26.79 -10.99 5.61
N ARG A 304 -26.49 -12.19 6.10
CA ARG A 304 -27.44 -13.33 6.12
C ARG A 304 -28.07 -13.59 7.49
N LYS A 305 -28.60 -12.56 8.15
CA LYS A 305 -29.37 -12.73 9.40
C LYS A 305 -30.57 -13.68 9.27
N GLU A 306 -31.17 -13.81 8.09
CA GLU A 306 -32.32 -14.73 7.86
C GLU A 306 -31.96 -16.22 7.92
N TRP A 307 -30.72 -16.59 7.63
CA TRP A 307 -30.28 -17.99 7.72
C TRP A 307 -30.03 -18.40 9.18
N HIS A 308 -29.97 -17.42 10.09
CA HIS A 308 -29.67 -17.58 11.50
C HIS A 308 -30.92 -17.77 12.37
N LYS A 309 -31.88 -18.58 11.91
CA LYS A 309 -32.96 -19.06 12.80
C LYS A 309 -32.44 -19.93 13.95
N THR A 310 -31.20 -20.42 13.86
CA THR A 310 -30.52 -21.18 14.92
C THR A 310 -29.27 -20.44 15.42
N VAL A 311 -29.19 -20.21 16.73
CA VAL A 311 -28.09 -19.49 17.43
C VAL A 311 -26.70 -20.04 17.07
N TRP A 312 -26.59 -21.34 16.82
CA TRP A 312 -25.34 -22.01 16.42
C TRP A 312 -24.73 -21.49 15.12
N THR A 313 -25.55 -21.05 14.17
CA THR A 313 -25.08 -20.63 12.85
C THR A 313 -24.42 -19.25 12.86
N LEU A 314 -24.81 -18.36 13.79
CA LEU A 314 -24.22 -17.02 13.91
C LEU A 314 -22.78 -17.07 14.46
N SER A 315 -22.56 -17.91 15.49
CA SER A 315 -21.22 -18.12 16.05
C SER A 315 -20.27 -18.74 15.02
N ALA A 316 -20.73 -19.77 14.30
CA ALA A 316 -19.93 -20.41 13.25
C ALA A 316 -19.58 -19.45 12.11
N ALA A 317 -20.52 -18.62 11.67
CA ALA A 317 -20.29 -17.63 10.61
C ALA A 317 -19.26 -16.56 11.04
N ASN A 318 -19.34 -16.06 12.28
CA ASN A 318 -18.37 -15.13 12.81
C ASN A 318 -16.98 -15.76 12.92
N VAL A 319 -16.87 -16.98 13.46
CA VAL A 319 -15.59 -17.70 13.54
C VAL A 319 -14.98 -17.90 12.15
N SER A 320 -15.81 -18.26 11.15
CA SER A 320 -15.36 -18.40 9.76
C SER A 320 -14.89 -17.08 9.14
N ALA A 321 -15.55 -15.96 9.45
CA ALA A 321 -15.14 -14.65 8.94
C ALA A 321 -13.81 -14.20 9.54
N TRP A 322 -13.65 -14.36 10.87
CA TRP A 322 -12.41 -14.04 11.56
C TRP A 322 -11.23 -14.94 11.15
N SER A 323 -11.48 -16.24 10.92
CA SER A 323 -10.43 -17.15 10.42
C SER A 323 -10.02 -16.82 8.99
N GLY A 324 -10.97 -16.48 8.11
CA GLY A 324 -10.69 -16.00 6.76
C GLY A 324 -9.86 -14.71 6.74
N LEU A 325 -10.19 -13.75 7.61
CA LEU A 325 -9.40 -12.54 7.82
C LEU A 325 -7.98 -12.84 8.28
N TYR A 326 -7.82 -13.67 9.31
CA TYR A 326 -6.51 -14.03 9.85
C TYR A 326 -5.64 -14.67 8.77
N LEU A 327 -6.19 -15.63 8.02
CA LEU A 327 -5.48 -16.32 6.94
C LEU A 327 -5.07 -15.35 5.82
N ALA A 328 -5.99 -14.50 5.36
CA ALA A 328 -5.72 -13.52 4.32
C ALA A 328 -4.65 -12.50 4.74
N MET A 329 -4.72 -11.99 5.98
CA MET A 329 -3.75 -11.04 6.50
C MET A 329 -2.38 -11.67 6.74
N PHE A 330 -2.35 -12.91 7.22
CA PHE A 330 -1.12 -13.67 7.39
C PHE A 330 -0.44 -13.91 6.04
N LEU A 331 -1.20 -14.31 5.02
CA LEU A 331 -0.68 -14.50 3.67
C LEU A 331 -0.17 -13.19 3.06
N ALA A 332 -0.93 -12.10 3.19
CA ALA A 332 -0.51 -10.78 2.72
C ALA A 332 0.81 -10.31 3.40
N THR A 333 0.95 -10.60 4.70
CA THR A 333 2.17 -10.28 5.45
C THR A 333 3.35 -11.14 5.01
N ILE A 334 3.13 -12.43 4.74
CA ILE A 334 4.17 -13.33 4.23
C ILE A 334 4.68 -12.86 2.87
N ILE A 335 3.77 -12.57 1.93
CA ILE A 335 4.11 -12.11 0.59
C ILE A 335 5.00 -10.86 0.70
N LEU A 336 4.53 -9.83 1.41
CA LEU A 336 5.31 -8.61 1.60
C LEU A 336 6.63 -8.84 2.34
N LYS A 337 6.71 -9.77 3.29
CA LYS A 337 7.96 -10.08 4.00
C LYS A 337 8.97 -10.84 3.13
N ILE A 338 8.50 -11.63 2.17
CA ILE A 338 9.35 -12.31 1.20
C ILE A 338 9.94 -11.27 0.24
N ASP A 339 9.13 -10.30 -0.21
CA ASP A 339 9.55 -9.31 -1.20
C ASP A 339 10.25 -8.08 -0.62
N LEU A 340 9.96 -7.67 0.63
CA LEU A 340 10.62 -6.55 1.28
C LEU A 340 11.94 -6.99 1.94
N PHE A 341 13.01 -6.26 1.61
CA PHE A 341 14.31 -6.30 2.25
C PHE A 341 14.56 -4.97 2.99
N VAL A 342 13.83 -4.77 4.10
CA VAL A 342 13.92 -3.55 4.91
C VAL A 342 14.52 -3.83 6.29
N ARG A 343 15.05 -2.79 6.94
CA ARG A 343 15.55 -2.89 8.32
C ARG A 343 14.45 -3.37 9.26
N SER A 344 14.78 -4.09 10.33
CA SER A 344 13.79 -4.67 11.26
C SER A 344 12.82 -3.66 11.89
N LYS A 345 13.18 -2.37 11.97
CA LYS A 345 12.26 -1.30 12.42
C LYS A 345 11.22 -0.96 11.35
N GLN A 346 11.63 -0.82 10.10
CA GLN A 346 10.71 -0.59 8.98
C GLN A 346 9.83 -1.80 8.72
N LEU A 347 10.38 -3.01 8.82
CA LEU A 347 9.58 -4.23 8.69
C LEU A 347 8.45 -4.26 9.73
N ARG A 348 8.74 -3.86 10.98
CA ARG A 348 7.71 -3.74 12.03
C ARG A 348 6.63 -2.72 11.68
N ILE A 349 7.00 -1.58 11.07
CA ILE A 349 6.02 -0.59 10.60
C ILE A 349 5.12 -1.22 9.54
N VAL A 350 5.70 -1.83 8.49
CA VAL A 350 4.94 -2.50 7.41
C VAL A 350 4.01 -3.57 7.98
N THR A 351 4.52 -4.48 8.82
CA THR A 351 3.76 -5.57 9.44
C THR A 351 2.61 -5.05 10.31
N PHE A 352 2.75 -3.88 10.92
CA PHE A 352 1.70 -3.27 11.73
C PHE A 352 0.68 -2.49 10.90
N THR A 353 1.14 -1.69 9.93
CA THR A 353 0.26 -0.83 9.12
C THR A 353 -0.55 -1.60 8.08
N LEU A 354 -0.06 -2.75 7.62
CA LEU A 354 -0.77 -3.59 6.65
C LEU A 354 -2.14 -4.10 7.19
N PRO A 355 -2.23 -4.75 8.37
CA PRO A 355 -3.50 -5.25 8.91
C PRO A 355 -4.40 -4.19 9.53
N ILE A 356 -3.86 -3.03 9.95
CA ILE A 356 -4.59 -2.14 10.86
C ILE A 356 -5.94 -1.66 10.30
N GLY A 357 -6.00 -1.25 9.02
CA GLY A 357 -7.25 -0.84 8.40
C GLY A 357 -8.26 -1.98 8.36
N THR A 358 -7.89 -3.12 7.80
CA THR A 358 -8.78 -4.28 7.64
C THR A 358 -9.28 -4.82 8.99
N VAL A 359 -8.40 -4.93 9.99
CA VAL A 359 -8.78 -5.39 11.34
C VAL A 359 -9.75 -4.41 11.98
N LEU A 360 -9.51 -3.10 11.89
CA LEU A 360 -10.44 -2.09 12.40
C LEU A 360 -11.78 -2.12 11.68
N THR A 361 -11.81 -2.36 10.36
CA THR A 361 -13.07 -2.59 9.63
C THR A 361 -13.82 -3.78 10.21
N CYS A 362 -13.16 -4.91 10.42
CA CYS A 362 -13.79 -6.12 10.97
C CYS A 362 -14.29 -5.91 12.41
N VAL A 363 -13.55 -5.15 13.23
CA VAL A 363 -14.00 -4.73 14.57
C VAL A 363 -15.23 -3.84 14.47
N SER A 364 -15.23 -2.84 13.59
CA SER A 364 -16.38 -1.97 13.35
C SER A 364 -17.63 -2.76 12.93
N VAL A 365 -17.47 -3.73 12.01
CA VAL A 365 -18.55 -4.63 11.57
C VAL A 365 -19.04 -5.51 12.70
N SER A 366 -18.14 -6.00 13.55
CA SER A 366 -18.51 -6.82 14.71
C SER A 366 -19.24 -6.01 15.78
N MET A 367 -18.85 -4.75 15.99
CA MET A 367 -19.58 -3.83 16.88
C MET A 367 -20.98 -3.53 16.31
N TRP A 368 -21.09 -3.32 15.00
CA TRP A 368 -22.38 -3.16 14.31
C TRP A 368 -23.27 -4.40 14.46
N SER A 369 -22.70 -5.61 14.35
CA SER A 369 -23.46 -6.86 14.45
C SER A 369 -23.94 -7.15 15.88
N VAL A 370 -23.13 -6.81 16.90
CA VAL A 370 -23.43 -7.04 18.33
C VAL A 370 -24.37 -5.99 18.92
N GLY A 371 -24.29 -4.73 18.50
CA GLY A 371 -24.97 -3.61 19.18
C GLY A 371 -26.51 -3.65 19.20
N GLY A 372 -27.13 -4.60 18.49
CA GLY A 372 -28.56 -4.54 18.18
C GLY A 372 -28.89 -3.28 17.37
N PHE A 373 -30.12 -3.12 16.90
CA PHE A 373 -30.56 -1.88 16.25
C PHE A 373 -30.74 -0.72 17.27
N ASN A 374 -30.00 -0.71 18.38
CA ASN A 374 -30.04 0.38 19.34
C ASN A 374 -29.45 1.63 18.68
N LEU A 375 -30.18 2.75 18.79
CA LEU A 375 -29.86 4.05 18.17
C LEU A 375 -28.43 4.56 18.43
N TYR A 376 -27.78 4.07 19.50
CA TYR A 376 -26.41 4.44 19.89
C TYR A 376 -25.32 3.47 19.39
N ALA A 377 -25.66 2.27 18.91
CA ALA A 377 -24.71 1.34 18.29
C ALA A 377 -24.07 1.83 16.96
N PRO A 378 -24.75 2.62 16.09
CA PRO A 378 -24.13 3.03 14.83
C PRO A 378 -22.95 3.99 15.03
N VAL A 379 -22.98 4.87 16.03
CA VAL A 379 -21.94 5.92 16.19
C VAL A 379 -20.56 5.34 16.54
N PRO A 380 -20.39 4.48 17.56
CA PRO A 380 -19.08 3.89 17.86
C PRO A 380 -18.55 3.02 16.71
N SER A 381 -19.42 2.27 16.02
CA SER A 381 -18.99 1.47 14.87
C SER A 381 -18.51 2.35 13.71
N LEU A 382 -19.20 3.46 13.44
CA LEU A 382 -18.83 4.41 12.40
C LEU A 382 -17.52 5.14 12.74
N ASP A 383 -17.28 5.43 14.02
CA ASP A 383 -16.03 6.01 14.49
C ASP A 383 -14.85 5.07 14.25
N VAL A 384 -15.02 3.78 14.57
CA VAL A 384 -14.00 2.76 14.26
C VAL A 384 -13.83 2.59 12.74
N ALA A 385 -14.90 2.71 11.95
CA ALA A 385 -14.80 2.69 10.49
C ALA A 385 -14.01 3.90 9.95
N LEU A 386 -14.18 5.10 10.51
CA LEU A 386 -13.39 6.28 10.15
C LEU A 386 -11.90 6.07 10.47
N VAL A 387 -11.58 5.50 11.64
CA VAL A 387 -10.18 5.17 12.00
C VAL A 387 -9.61 4.09 11.07
N SER A 388 -10.44 3.13 10.63
CA SER A 388 -10.05 2.15 9.61
C SER A 388 -9.64 2.82 8.29
N VAL A 389 -10.40 3.81 7.80
CA VAL A 389 -10.03 4.57 6.59
C VAL A 389 -8.65 5.20 6.74
N LEU A 390 -8.37 5.81 7.89
CA LEU A 390 -7.05 6.38 8.18
C LEU A 390 -5.96 5.30 8.22
N GLY A 391 -6.26 4.11 8.74
CA GLY A 391 -5.39 2.96 8.70
C GLY A 391 -5.03 2.52 7.27
N HIS A 392 -6.01 2.48 6.37
CA HIS A 392 -5.78 2.18 4.96
C HIS A 392 -4.99 3.29 4.25
N MET A 393 -5.27 4.56 4.53
CA MET A 393 -4.48 5.69 4.01
C MET A 393 -3.02 5.62 4.47
N LEU A 394 -2.79 5.29 5.75
CA LEU A 394 -1.46 5.09 6.31
C LEU A 394 -0.72 3.94 5.62
N TRP A 395 -1.41 2.81 5.35
CA TRP A 395 -0.83 1.70 4.60
C TRP A 395 -0.37 2.13 3.20
N ILE A 396 -1.22 2.80 2.44
CA ILE A 396 -0.88 3.27 1.09
C ILE A 396 0.29 4.26 1.11
N PHE A 397 0.34 5.12 2.14
CA PHE A 397 1.46 6.04 2.34
C PHE A 397 2.77 5.29 2.64
N VAL A 398 2.76 4.31 3.55
CA VAL A 398 3.95 3.49 3.86
C VAL A 398 4.42 2.71 2.64
N LEU A 399 3.50 2.11 1.89
CA LEU A 399 3.82 1.40 0.65
C LEU A 399 4.48 2.33 -0.38
N ALA A 400 3.93 3.53 -0.59
CA ALA A 400 4.52 4.52 -1.48
C ALA A 400 5.89 5.01 -0.98
N TYR A 401 6.06 5.18 0.33
CA TYR A 401 7.33 5.60 0.93
C TYR A 401 8.42 4.56 0.73
N GLU A 402 8.12 3.28 0.98
CA GLU A 402 9.09 2.18 0.82
C GLU A 402 9.42 1.90 -0.65
N ALA A 403 8.50 2.19 -1.57
CA ALA A 403 8.70 2.08 -3.02
C ALA A 403 9.49 3.25 -3.64
N ARG A 404 9.96 4.23 -2.85
CA ARG A 404 10.64 5.41 -3.38
C ARG A 404 12.03 5.05 -3.93
N PRO A 405 12.43 5.60 -5.11
CA PRO A 405 13.77 5.40 -5.65
C PRO A 405 14.83 6.09 -4.78
N ILE A 406 15.98 5.45 -4.60
CA ILE A 406 17.13 6.04 -3.89
C ILE A 406 17.95 6.87 -4.85
N LYS A 407 18.14 8.16 -4.53
CA LYS A 407 18.87 9.12 -5.38
C LYS A 407 20.33 8.72 -5.63
N ASP A 408 20.98 8.12 -4.63
CA ASP A 408 22.38 7.71 -4.70
C ASP A 408 22.58 6.37 -5.42
N HIS A 409 21.49 5.68 -5.77
CA HIS A 409 21.60 4.43 -6.51
C HIS A 409 21.76 4.76 -8.00
N PRO A 410 22.76 4.21 -8.69
CA PRO A 410 23.03 4.55 -10.09
C PRO A 410 21.89 4.20 -11.06
N LEU A 411 21.05 3.23 -10.69
CA LEU A 411 19.80 2.93 -11.40
C LEU A 411 18.55 3.64 -10.88
N GLY A 412 18.65 4.37 -9.76
CA GLY A 412 17.49 4.97 -9.11
C GLY A 412 16.41 3.94 -8.72
N LEU A 413 16.78 2.72 -8.31
CA LEU A 413 15.82 1.67 -7.95
C LEU A 413 15.48 1.70 -6.44
N PRO A 414 14.28 1.23 -6.05
CA PRO A 414 13.90 1.10 -4.64
C PRO A 414 14.59 -0.11 -3.99
N SER A 415 15.76 0.08 -3.39
CA SER A 415 16.57 -1.03 -2.83
C SER A 415 15.93 -1.78 -1.66
N ASN A 416 14.83 -1.28 -1.12
CA ASN A 416 14.07 -1.89 -0.04
C ASN A 416 13.30 -3.14 -0.49
N PHE A 417 13.26 -3.43 -1.79
CA PHE A 417 12.64 -4.64 -2.34
C PHE A 417 13.71 -5.64 -2.77
N ARG A 418 13.56 -6.90 -2.34
CA ARG A 418 14.43 -8.01 -2.68
C ARG A 418 14.45 -8.29 -4.19
N ALA A 419 13.34 -8.01 -4.88
CA ALA A 419 13.28 -8.04 -6.33
C ALA A 419 14.40 -7.25 -7.02
N VAL A 420 14.80 -6.10 -6.45
CA VAL A 420 15.92 -5.30 -6.97
C VAL A 420 17.24 -6.06 -6.86
N ARG A 421 17.45 -6.77 -5.75
CA ARG A 421 18.66 -7.59 -5.54
C ARG A 421 18.71 -8.81 -6.45
N TYR A 422 17.55 -9.39 -6.78
CA TYR A 422 17.49 -10.52 -7.73
C TYR A 422 17.77 -10.10 -9.17
N LEU A 423 17.48 -8.85 -9.53
CA LEU A 423 17.87 -8.29 -10.82
C LEU A 423 19.37 -7.99 -10.88
N ASP A 424 20.00 -7.82 -9.73
CA ASP A 424 21.40 -7.51 -9.63
C ASP A 424 22.28 -8.78 -9.65
N VAL A 425 22.30 -9.44 -10.81
CA VAL A 425 23.07 -10.68 -11.06
C VAL A 425 24.57 -10.48 -10.79
N PHE A 426 25.06 -9.25 -10.94
CA PHE A 426 26.48 -8.91 -10.83
C PHE A 426 26.86 -8.16 -9.55
N GLY A 427 25.98 -8.11 -8.55
CA GLY A 427 26.31 -7.58 -7.21
C GLY A 427 26.52 -6.05 -7.10
N TRP A 428 25.97 -5.24 -8.00
CA TRP A 428 25.99 -3.78 -7.97
C TRP A 428 25.62 -3.17 -6.62
N THR A 429 24.58 -3.69 -6.00
CA THR A 429 24.05 -3.26 -4.72
C THR A 429 25.01 -3.60 -3.59
N ALA A 430 25.56 -4.82 -3.60
CA ALA A 430 26.55 -5.26 -2.63
C ALA A 430 27.84 -4.43 -2.69
N ASP A 431 28.31 -4.11 -3.90
CA ASP A 431 29.48 -3.26 -4.12
C ASP A 431 29.24 -1.82 -3.65
N SER A 432 28.02 -1.30 -3.84
CA SER A 432 27.69 0.05 -3.38
C SER A 432 27.59 0.16 -1.86
N GLU A 433 27.03 -0.87 -1.19
CA GLU A 433 26.92 -0.94 0.27
C GLU A 433 28.30 -1.12 0.90
N THR A 434 29.08 -2.08 0.41
CA THR A 434 30.47 -2.28 0.86
C THR A 434 31.31 -1.05 0.58
N ARG A 435 31.20 -0.40 -0.58
CA ARG A 435 31.91 0.86 -0.85
C ARG A 435 31.49 1.97 0.10
N LYS A 436 30.21 2.10 0.44
CA LYS A 436 29.77 3.08 1.45
C LYS A 436 30.32 2.77 2.84
N GLU A 437 30.39 1.50 3.22
CA GLU A 437 30.99 1.08 4.50
C GLU A 437 32.50 1.28 4.50
N VAL A 438 33.20 0.93 3.43
CA VAL A 438 34.62 1.18 3.25
C VAL A 438 34.89 2.67 3.28
N VAL A 439 34.17 3.50 2.52
CA VAL A 439 34.33 4.96 2.55
C VAL A 439 33.98 5.53 3.94
N LYS A 440 33.02 4.97 4.65
CA LYS A 440 32.68 5.41 6.02
C LYS A 440 33.76 5.01 7.02
N ASN A 441 34.31 3.80 6.89
CA ASN A 441 35.38 3.29 7.73
C ASN A 441 36.70 4.01 7.41
N GLU A 442 37.02 4.24 6.14
CA GLU A 442 38.15 5.05 5.68
C GLU A 442 38.00 6.49 6.14
N LYS A 443 36.82 7.11 6.03
CA LYS A 443 36.59 8.44 6.60
C LYS A 443 36.75 8.42 8.11
N GLY A 444 36.22 7.42 8.81
CA GLY A 444 36.41 7.26 10.26
C GLY A 444 37.88 7.08 10.63
N GLN A 445 38.62 6.31 9.84
CA GLN A 445 40.04 6.05 10.01
C GLN A 445 40.86 7.32 9.74
N LEU A 446 40.62 8.00 8.61
CA LEU A 446 41.24 9.28 8.26
C LEU A 446 40.94 10.36 9.29
N VAL A 447 39.69 10.44 9.79
CA VAL A 447 39.33 11.34 10.90
C VAL A 447 40.13 10.97 12.15
N SER A 448 40.22 9.68 12.48
CA SER A 448 40.98 9.23 13.65
C SER A 448 42.48 9.51 13.53
N GLU A 449 43.07 9.27 12.36
CA GLU A 449 44.48 9.52 12.04
C GLU A 449 44.78 11.02 12.09
N ALA A 450 43.92 11.85 11.48
CA ALA A 450 44.02 13.31 11.52
C ALA A 450 43.96 13.83 12.97
N VAL A 451 43.05 13.32 13.78
CA VAL A 451 42.93 13.69 15.19
C VAL A 451 44.14 13.23 16.00
N THR A 452 44.68 12.04 15.72
CA THR A 452 45.91 11.57 16.40
C THR A 452 47.12 12.41 16.04
N GLU A 453 47.26 12.83 14.78
CA GLU A 453 48.37 13.66 14.31
C GLU A 453 48.27 15.09 14.86
N ALA A 454 47.08 15.68 14.88
CA ALA A 454 46.88 16.99 15.53
C ALA A 454 47.19 16.96 17.03
N LYS A 455 46.82 15.88 17.73
CA LYS A 455 47.20 15.66 19.15
C LYS A 455 48.71 15.44 19.32
N ARG A 456 49.39 14.89 18.33
CA ARG A 456 50.85 14.74 18.33
C ARG A 456 51.52 16.10 18.19
N ILE A 457 51.17 16.87 17.16
CA ILE A 457 51.68 18.23 16.90
C ILE A 457 51.50 19.12 18.13
N ARG A 458 50.31 19.07 18.76
CA ARG A 458 50.07 19.81 20.01
C ARG A 458 51.04 19.42 21.14
N ARG A 459 51.28 18.12 21.36
CA ARG A 459 52.20 17.64 22.40
C ARG A 459 53.65 17.98 22.09
N ASP A 460 54.01 18.12 20.82
CA ASP A 460 55.34 18.57 20.41
C ASP A 460 55.50 20.08 20.69
N ILE A 461 54.49 20.89 20.36
CA ILE A 461 54.45 22.33 20.71
C ILE A 461 54.54 22.53 22.22
N GLU A 462 53.76 21.80 23.03
CA GLU A 462 53.80 21.90 24.50
C GLU A 462 55.17 21.48 25.07
N ARG A 463 55.85 20.50 24.47
CA ARG A 463 57.21 20.11 24.86
C ARG A 463 58.25 21.16 24.53
N ILE A 464 58.14 21.81 23.36
CA ILE A 464 59.04 22.91 22.97
C ILE A 464 58.88 24.09 23.92
N LEU A 465 57.63 24.47 24.22
CA LEU A 465 57.30 25.51 25.22
C LEU A 465 57.93 25.22 26.58
N HIS A 466 57.81 23.98 27.08
CA HIS A 466 58.40 23.59 28.36
C HIS A 466 59.93 23.52 28.35
N ALA A 467 60.54 23.11 27.22
CA ALA A 467 61.98 22.93 27.15
C ALA A 467 62.73 24.25 26.97
N HIS A 468 62.10 25.29 26.41
CA HIS A 468 62.77 26.53 25.99
C HIS A 468 62.18 27.79 26.62
N ASP A 469 61.42 27.65 27.71
CA ASP A 469 60.74 28.75 28.41
C ASP A 469 61.69 29.89 28.86
N ALA A 470 62.98 29.59 29.06
CA ALA A 470 64.00 30.56 29.44
C ALA A 470 64.73 31.22 28.26
N GLN A 471 64.50 30.78 27.01
CA GLN A 471 65.22 31.24 25.82
C GLN A 471 64.33 31.83 24.72
N LEU A 472 63.04 31.51 24.71
CA LEU A 472 62.09 32.07 23.75
C LEU A 472 61.73 33.52 24.14
N ASN A 473 61.62 34.40 23.15
CA ASN A 473 61.09 35.74 23.38
C ASN A 473 59.56 35.66 23.61
N ASP A 474 59.00 36.65 24.32
CA ASP A 474 57.56 36.67 24.67
C ASP A 474 56.66 36.56 23.42
N GLU A 475 57.11 37.07 22.26
CA GLU A 475 56.35 37.05 21.01
C GLU A 475 56.26 35.64 20.39
N GLU A 476 57.33 34.85 20.44
CA GLU A 476 57.37 33.46 19.97
C GLU A 476 56.54 32.55 20.87
N ASN A 477 56.61 32.77 22.19
CA ASN A 477 55.78 32.06 23.16
C ASN A 477 54.29 32.33 22.92
N GLU A 478 53.90 33.59 22.63
CA GLU A 478 52.50 33.92 22.28
C GLU A 478 52.05 33.22 20.99
N LYS A 479 52.90 33.19 19.94
CA LYS A 479 52.58 32.54 18.66
C LYS A 479 52.40 31.03 18.81
N LEU A 480 53.26 30.35 19.57
CA LEU A 480 53.15 28.91 19.83
C LEU A 480 51.92 28.56 20.67
N MET A 481 51.62 29.35 21.70
CA MET A 481 50.40 29.17 22.50
C MET A 481 49.13 29.42 21.68
N LYS A 482 49.15 30.39 20.77
CA LYS A 482 48.06 30.66 19.83
C LYS A 482 47.87 29.51 18.83
N ALA A 483 48.94 28.90 18.34
CA ALA A 483 48.88 27.72 17.48
C ALA A 483 48.30 26.50 18.23
N ALA A 484 48.77 26.21 19.44
CA ALA A 484 48.27 25.10 20.26
C ALA A 484 46.78 25.26 20.63
N THR A 485 46.34 26.48 20.93
CA THR A 485 44.94 26.79 21.19
C THR A 485 44.08 26.70 19.92
N MET A 486 44.57 27.12 18.75
CA MET A 486 43.90 26.91 17.46
C MET A 486 43.73 25.42 17.14
N ILE A 487 44.77 24.60 17.31
CA ILE A 487 44.69 23.14 17.10
C ILE A 487 43.67 22.52 18.07
N THR A 488 43.68 22.94 19.34
CA THR A 488 42.70 22.44 20.34
C THR A 488 41.28 22.83 19.99
N LYS A 489 41.07 24.06 19.50
CA LYS A 489 39.77 24.53 19.03
C LYS A 489 39.31 23.76 17.80
N ALA A 490 40.21 23.49 16.86
CA ALA A 490 39.92 22.70 15.66
C ALA A 490 39.55 21.25 16.01
N ILE A 491 40.23 20.60 16.96
CA ILE A 491 39.87 19.25 17.44
C ILE A 491 38.49 19.22 18.11
N ARG A 492 38.04 20.32 18.70
CA ARG A 492 36.74 20.38 19.41
C ARG A 492 35.56 20.64 18.46
N ASN A 493 35.81 21.17 17.26
CA ASN A 493 34.79 21.69 16.38
C ASN A 493 34.71 20.86 15.09
N ASP A 494 33.61 20.13 14.88
CA ASP A 494 33.45 19.14 13.81
C ASP A 494 33.55 19.74 12.38
N SER A 495 33.33 21.05 12.24
CA SER A 495 33.54 21.79 10.98
C SER A 495 35.01 21.95 10.63
N ASP A 496 35.86 22.17 11.63
CA ASP A 496 37.27 22.52 11.45
C ASP A 496 38.12 21.26 11.23
N ILE A 497 37.70 20.13 11.83
CA ILE A 497 38.23 18.79 11.54
C ILE A 497 38.06 18.46 10.05
N LYS A 498 36.92 18.80 9.44
CA LYS A 498 36.68 18.55 8.00
C LYS A 498 37.64 19.31 7.10
N GLN A 499 37.99 20.56 7.44
CA GLN A 499 39.02 21.32 6.72
C GLN A 499 40.40 20.69 6.87
N MET A 500 40.73 20.21 8.07
CA MET A 500 42.01 19.55 8.33
C MET A 500 42.15 18.21 7.58
N ILE A 501 41.05 17.45 7.48
CA ILE A 501 40.98 16.21 6.68
C ILE A 501 41.15 16.52 5.19
N TRP A 502 40.54 17.59 4.68
CA TRP A 502 40.69 17.98 3.28
C TRP A 502 42.17 18.22 2.92
N LEU A 503 42.91 18.95 3.77
CA LEU A 503 44.35 19.18 3.60
C LEU A 503 45.18 17.88 3.67
N LEU A 504 44.79 16.93 4.51
CA LEU A 504 45.46 15.62 4.59
C LEU A 504 45.16 14.75 3.36
N MET A 505 43.94 14.80 2.84
CA MET A 505 43.57 14.08 1.61
C MET A 505 44.31 14.64 0.40
N GLU A 506 44.46 15.96 0.29
CA GLU A 506 45.23 16.64 -0.77
C GLU A 506 46.70 16.14 -0.79
N LYS A 507 47.34 16.08 0.38
CA LYS A 507 48.69 15.53 0.57
C LYS A 507 48.79 14.03 0.25
N GLN A 508 47.73 13.26 0.49
CA GLN A 508 47.72 11.83 0.18
C GLN A 508 47.51 11.60 -1.33
N THR A 509 46.71 12.41 -2.02
CA THR A 509 46.57 12.36 -3.49
C THR A 509 47.87 12.73 -4.21
N GLU A 510 48.62 13.73 -3.74
CA GLU A 510 49.96 14.04 -4.29
C GLU A 510 50.94 12.86 -4.11
N ASN A 511 50.91 12.20 -2.95
CA ASN A 511 51.81 11.06 -2.68
C ASN A 511 51.37 9.75 -3.36
N SER A 512 50.08 9.55 -3.59
CA SER A 512 49.54 8.34 -4.24
C SER A 512 49.57 8.39 -5.76
N MET A 513 49.73 9.57 -6.38
CA MET A 513 50.07 9.67 -7.81
C MET A 513 51.44 9.05 -8.16
N LYS A 514 52.30 8.75 -7.17
CA LYS A 514 53.55 7.97 -7.37
C LYS A 514 53.37 6.45 -7.34
N LYS A 515 52.19 5.91 -7.05
CA LYS A 515 51.89 4.47 -7.16
C LYS A 515 50.59 4.27 -7.93
N GLN A 516 50.71 3.78 -9.17
CA GLN A 516 49.57 3.50 -10.04
C GLN A 516 48.70 2.36 -9.47
N PHE A 517 47.73 2.72 -8.64
CA PHE A 517 46.47 1.99 -8.55
C PHE A 517 45.45 2.77 -9.38
N PHE A 518 44.84 2.12 -10.37
CA PHE A 518 43.70 2.68 -11.11
C PHE A 518 42.49 2.74 -10.17
N VAL A 519 42.42 3.78 -9.34
CA VAL A 519 41.21 4.14 -8.62
C VAL A 519 40.45 5.13 -9.49
N HIS A 520 39.35 4.66 -10.07
CA HIS A 520 38.44 5.51 -10.84
C HIS A 520 37.72 6.46 -9.87
N VAL A 521 38.25 7.67 -9.68
CA VAL A 521 37.60 8.71 -8.87
C VAL A 521 36.39 9.24 -9.65
N PRO A 522 35.15 9.14 -9.11
CA PRO A 522 33.97 9.72 -9.76
C PRO A 522 34.09 11.25 -9.85
N SER A 523 33.63 11.85 -10.95
CA SER A 523 33.72 13.29 -11.21
C SER A 523 33.02 14.17 -10.16
N GLU A 524 32.13 13.61 -9.33
CA GLU A 524 31.45 14.31 -8.23
C GLU A 524 32.36 14.57 -7.02
N LEU A 525 33.45 13.80 -6.85
CA LEU A 525 34.49 14.05 -5.84
C LEU A 525 35.52 15.11 -6.30
N ALA A 526 35.59 15.40 -7.60
CA ALA A 526 36.43 16.45 -8.16
C ALA A 526 35.77 17.83 -8.18
N GLN A 527 34.48 17.92 -7.83
CA GLN A 527 33.76 19.18 -7.63
C GLN A 527 33.60 19.45 -6.14
N HIS A 528 34.64 19.95 -5.49
CA HIS A 528 34.49 20.67 -4.23
C HIS A 528 34.81 22.14 -4.48
N GLU A 529 33.80 23.00 -4.31
CA GLU A 529 33.98 24.44 -4.37
C GLU A 529 35.00 24.87 -3.29
N HIS A 530 36.01 25.64 -3.71
CA HIS A 530 36.95 26.30 -2.82
C HIS A 530 36.20 27.09 -1.73
N PRO A 531 36.56 26.99 -0.44
CA PRO A 531 35.92 27.76 0.61
C PRO A 531 36.14 29.27 0.36
N ARG A 532 35.04 30.02 0.21
CA ARG A 532 35.03 31.45 -0.19
C ARG A 532 35.57 32.45 0.83
N ASN A 533 36.08 32.03 1.99
CA ASN A 533 36.57 32.96 3.02
C ASN A 533 38.00 32.61 3.46
N GLY A 534 38.95 33.48 3.09
CA GLY A 534 40.39 33.32 3.26
C GLY A 534 40.89 33.32 4.71
N ARG A 535 40.79 32.17 5.38
CA ARG A 535 41.67 31.79 6.48
C ARG A 535 42.09 30.33 6.30
N VAL A 536 42.94 30.07 5.32
CA VAL A 536 43.63 28.79 5.18
C VAL A 536 44.89 28.88 6.03
N VAL A 537 44.90 28.23 7.19
CA VAL A 537 46.14 28.02 7.95
C VAL A 537 46.88 26.89 7.25
N ASN A 538 47.96 27.23 6.54
CA ASN A 538 48.78 26.27 5.82
C ASN A 538 49.59 25.44 6.85
N LEU A 539 49.00 24.36 7.35
CA LEU A 539 49.62 23.42 8.28
C LEU A 539 50.94 22.83 7.77
N PRO A 540 51.12 22.56 6.46
CA PRO A 540 52.43 22.23 5.88
C PRO A 540 53.48 23.34 6.07
N LEU A 541 53.10 24.61 5.89
CA LEU A 541 53.99 25.75 6.14
C LEU A 541 54.34 25.86 7.64
N LEU A 542 53.37 25.64 8.53
CA LEU A 542 53.59 25.66 9.98
C LEU A 542 54.44 24.46 10.47
N ALA A 543 54.28 23.30 9.85
CA ALA A 543 55.07 22.10 10.12
C ALA A 543 56.49 22.23 9.55
N ALA A 544 56.65 22.82 8.36
CA ALA A 544 57.96 23.14 7.78
C ALA A 544 58.67 24.22 8.61
N ASP A 545 57.96 25.26 9.07
CA ASP A 545 58.50 26.32 9.93
C ASP A 545 58.92 25.76 11.29
N THR A 546 58.11 24.92 11.94
CA THR A 546 58.49 24.27 13.22
C THR A 546 59.62 23.25 13.06
N SER A 547 59.70 22.54 11.93
CA SER A 547 60.83 21.66 11.59
C SER A 547 62.10 22.47 11.33
N SER A 548 61.99 23.61 10.65
CA SER A 548 63.11 24.51 10.39
C SER A 548 63.60 25.21 11.65
N LEU A 549 62.70 25.56 12.59
CA LEU A 549 63.02 26.06 13.93
C LEU A 549 63.75 24.99 14.77
N LEU A 550 63.31 23.73 14.71
CA LEU A 550 63.99 22.61 15.37
C LEU A 550 65.40 22.35 14.82
N VAL A 551 65.62 22.60 13.53
CA VAL A 551 66.94 22.49 12.88
C VAL A 551 67.81 23.73 13.14
N GLN A 552 67.21 24.93 13.17
CA GLN A 552 67.91 26.20 13.44
C GLN A 552 68.33 26.37 14.91
N VAL A 553 67.59 25.81 15.86
CA VAL A 553 67.97 25.81 17.30
C VAL A 553 69.09 24.79 17.59
N SER A 554 69.35 23.84 16.68
CA SER A 554 70.39 22.81 16.84
C SER A 554 71.76 23.21 16.25
N LEU A 555 71.83 24.24 15.40
CA LEU A 555 73.07 24.65 14.73
C LEU A 555 73.31 26.16 14.88
N ASN A 556 74.15 26.50 15.86
CA ASN A 556 74.72 27.84 16.01
C ASN A 556 75.74 28.12 14.89
N GLU A 557 75.32 28.72 13.79
CA GLU A 557 76.23 29.43 12.86
C GLU A 557 75.52 30.63 12.19
N PRO A 558 76.20 31.77 11.99
CA PRO A 558 75.61 32.95 11.40
C PRO A 558 75.90 33.08 9.89
N LEU A 559 75.01 33.82 9.23
CA LEU A 559 75.20 34.76 8.11
C LEU A 559 74.65 34.44 6.69
N THR A 560 73.90 35.44 6.20
CA THR A 560 73.81 36.03 4.85
C THR A 560 72.98 35.42 3.70
N ARG A 561 71.88 36.15 3.41
CA ARG A 561 71.62 36.95 2.17
C ARG A 561 70.90 36.29 0.97
N ASN A 562 69.75 36.93 0.65
CA ASN A 562 69.07 37.16 -0.63
C ASN A 562 68.79 35.99 -1.59
N SER A 563 67.51 35.77 -1.85
CA SER A 563 67.02 35.30 -3.15
C SER A 563 65.73 36.03 -3.53
N SER A 564 65.80 36.69 -4.69
CA SER A 564 64.74 37.40 -5.39
C SER A 564 63.72 36.43 -5.97
N LEU A 565 62.44 36.74 -5.81
CA LEU A 565 61.32 36.11 -6.50
C LEU A 565 61.45 36.38 -8.02
N GLY A 566 61.74 35.35 -8.80
CA GLY A 566 61.54 35.32 -10.24
C GLY A 566 60.17 34.70 -10.53
N ILE A 567 59.27 35.48 -11.13
CA ILE A 567 58.01 35.00 -11.69
C ILE A 567 58.34 34.55 -13.12
N SER A 568 58.21 33.25 -13.39
CA SER A 568 58.20 32.71 -14.76
C SER A 568 56.74 32.64 -15.19
N GLU A 569 56.39 33.40 -16.23
CA GLU A 569 55.25 33.10 -17.09
C GLU A 569 55.49 31.72 -17.73
N VAL A 570 54.43 30.90 -17.74
CA VAL A 570 54.37 29.63 -18.45
C VAL A 570 53.45 29.90 -19.64
N ASP A 571 54.02 29.83 -20.84
CA ASP A 571 53.29 29.84 -22.10
C ASP A 571 52.54 28.51 -22.26
N ASP A 572 51.23 28.62 -22.53
CA ASP A 572 50.34 27.50 -22.86
C ASP A 572 50.49 27.15 -24.35
N ASP A 573 51.37 26.20 -24.68
CA ASP A 573 51.34 25.49 -25.97
C ASP A 573 50.54 24.18 -25.81
N GLU A 574 49.37 24.12 -26.44
CA GLU A 574 48.50 22.94 -26.52
C GLU A 574 49.12 21.86 -27.43
N ASP A 575 49.87 20.93 -26.84
CA ASP A 575 50.20 19.66 -27.49
C ASP A 575 49.01 18.69 -27.43
N VAL A 576 48.40 18.47 -28.60
CA VAL A 576 47.33 17.48 -28.84
C VAL A 576 47.93 16.07 -28.82
N SER A 577 48.12 15.52 -27.63
CA SER A 577 48.33 14.08 -27.44
C SER A 577 47.04 13.32 -27.80
N PRO A 578 47.10 12.19 -28.54
CA PRO A 578 45.94 11.39 -28.86
C PRO A 578 45.47 10.69 -27.59
N ARG A 579 44.61 11.38 -26.83
CA ARG A 579 43.87 10.81 -25.69
C ARG A 579 43.24 9.51 -26.16
N GLY A 580 43.68 8.41 -25.55
CA GLY A 580 43.11 7.09 -25.77
C GLY A 580 41.59 7.19 -25.77
N ALA A 581 40.98 6.76 -26.87
CA ALA A 581 39.55 6.66 -27.05
C ALA A 581 39.01 5.59 -26.10
N SER A 582 38.96 5.92 -24.80
CA SER A 582 37.99 5.38 -23.87
C SER A 582 36.67 5.49 -24.61
N LEU A 583 36.14 4.34 -25.00
CA LEU A 583 34.91 4.16 -25.75
C LEU A 583 33.77 4.63 -24.84
N ARG A 584 33.68 5.95 -24.62
CA ARG A 584 32.52 6.60 -24.04
C ARG A 584 31.41 6.24 -25.00
N LEU A 585 30.56 5.30 -24.59
CA LEU A 585 29.32 5.06 -25.29
C LEU A 585 28.66 6.43 -25.53
N PRO A 586 28.02 6.68 -26.69
CA PRO A 586 27.18 7.84 -26.83
C PRO A 586 26.15 7.80 -25.70
N TYR A 587 26.44 8.54 -24.63
CA TYR A 587 25.69 8.57 -23.39
C TYR A 587 24.39 9.28 -23.69
N GLY A 588 23.41 8.50 -24.09
CA GLY A 588 22.11 8.99 -24.48
C GLY A 588 21.39 7.93 -25.26
N LEU A 589 20.78 6.97 -24.55
CA LEU A 589 19.44 6.58 -24.98
C LEU A 589 18.70 7.89 -25.30
N PRO A 590 18.20 8.07 -26.54
CA PRO A 590 17.70 9.36 -26.98
C PRO A 590 16.67 9.82 -25.97
N LYS A 591 16.97 10.91 -25.24
CA LYS A 591 15.93 11.65 -24.53
C LYS A 591 14.87 11.93 -25.59
N LEU A 592 13.67 11.37 -25.44
CA LEU A 592 12.62 11.62 -26.43
C LEU A 592 12.51 13.14 -26.64
N PRO A 593 12.53 13.62 -27.89
CA PRO A 593 12.45 15.05 -28.15
C PRO A 593 11.17 15.60 -27.49
N GLY A 594 11.36 16.50 -26.51
CA GLY A 594 10.26 17.13 -25.75
C GLY A 594 9.99 16.54 -24.35
N SER A 595 10.58 15.41 -23.95
CA SER A 595 10.43 14.88 -22.59
C SER A 595 11.32 15.63 -21.60
N ARG A 596 10.72 16.30 -20.60
CA ARG A 596 11.46 16.86 -19.45
C ARG A 596 11.98 15.77 -18.49
N TYR A 597 11.60 14.50 -18.68
CA TYR A 597 11.81 13.43 -17.71
C TYR A 597 12.75 12.36 -18.24
N SER A 598 13.54 11.77 -17.33
CA SER A 598 14.34 10.58 -17.62
C SER A 598 13.41 9.37 -17.76
N ASP A 599 13.71 8.47 -18.71
CA ASP A 599 12.91 7.25 -18.90
C ASP A 599 12.92 6.34 -17.64
N PHE A 600 13.95 6.46 -16.81
CA PHE A 600 14.11 5.72 -15.55
C PHE A 600 13.12 6.15 -14.46
N ASP A 601 12.70 7.42 -14.45
CA ASP A 601 11.75 7.95 -13.45
C ASP A 601 10.28 7.61 -13.78
N MET A 602 10.02 7.17 -15.01
CA MET A 602 8.65 6.97 -15.51
C MET A 602 7.87 5.91 -14.70
N PRO A 603 8.41 4.70 -14.42
CA PRO A 603 7.68 3.68 -13.66
C PRO A 603 7.30 4.12 -12.24
N TRP A 604 8.25 4.74 -11.53
CA TRP A 604 8.01 5.30 -10.19
C TRP A 604 6.90 6.36 -10.21
N ARG A 605 6.92 7.24 -11.22
CA ARG A 605 5.92 8.31 -11.31
C ARG A 605 4.51 7.77 -11.46
N TYR A 606 4.31 6.76 -12.33
CA TYR A 606 3.00 6.15 -12.49
C TYR A 606 2.57 5.39 -11.24
N PHE A 607 3.48 4.63 -10.61
CA PHE A 607 3.20 4.00 -9.32
C PHE A 607 2.79 5.02 -8.25
N ARG A 608 3.53 6.13 -8.13
CA ARG A 608 3.23 7.21 -7.19
C ARG A 608 1.89 7.88 -7.50
N GLN A 609 1.59 8.15 -8.76
CA GLN A 609 0.32 8.74 -9.17
C GLN A 609 -0.86 7.82 -8.84
N THR A 610 -0.71 6.51 -9.09
CA THR A 610 -1.69 5.50 -8.69
C THR A 610 -1.86 5.45 -7.18
N ALA A 611 -0.78 5.44 -6.40
CA ALA A 611 -0.85 5.45 -4.94
C ALA A 611 -1.53 6.73 -4.40
N VAL A 612 -1.25 7.90 -5.00
CA VAL A 612 -1.91 9.15 -4.66
C VAL A 612 -3.40 9.10 -5.02
N LEU A 613 -3.77 8.56 -6.18
CA LEU A 613 -5.17 8.39 -6.56
C LEU A 613 -5.92 7.52 -5.55
N VAL A 614 -5.36 6.35 -5.20
CA VAL A 614 -5.91 5.44 -4.19
C VAL A 614 -6.03 6.13 -2.82
N PHE A 615 -5.01 6.88 -2.41
CA PHE A 615 -5.05 7.68 -1.18
C PHE A 615 -6.17 8.73 -1.21
N THR A 616 -6.37 9.42 -2.34
CA THR A 616 -7.45 10.41 -2.49
C THR A 616 -8.83 9.78 -2.47
N CYS A 617 -9.02 8.58 -3.07
CA CYS A 617 -10.28 7.85 -3.00
C CYS A 617 -10.65 7.46 -1.56
N TRP A 618 -9.68 7.06 -0.75
CA TRP A 618 -9.89 6.87 0.69
C TRP A 618 -10.20 8.18 1.42
N GLY A 619 -9.53 9.28 1.06
CA GLY A 619 -9.86 10.61 1.61
C GLY A 619 -11.29 11.05 1.31
N VAL A 620 -11.77 10.83 0.08
CA VAL A 620 -13.18 11.10 -0.30
C VAL A 620 -14.13 10.20 0.50
N THR A 621 -13.78 8.92 0.67
CA THR A 621 -14.54 7.98 1.50
C THR A 621 -14.63 8.44 2.95
N PHE A 622 -13.53 8.93 3.53
CA PHE A 622 -13.51 9.52 4.87
C PHE A 622 -14.47 10.70 4.98
N ILE A 623 -14.49 11.60 3.99
CA ILE A 623 -15.39 12.76 3.95
C ILE A 623 -16.85 12.30 3.88
N ILE A 624 -17.18 11.35 2.99
CA ILE A 624 -18.55 10.81 2.85
C ILE A 624 -19.02 10.18 4.16
N LEU A 625 -18.18 9.37 4.82
CA LEU A 625 -18.53 8.77 6.11
C LEU A 625 -18.65 9.80 7.24
N SER A 626 -17.84 10.85 7.22
CA SER A 626 -17.93 11.95 8.18
C SER A 626 -19.22 12.74 8.00
N LEU A 627 -19.64 13.00 6.76
CA LEU A 627 -20.93 13.63 6.46
C LEU A 627 -22.10 12.72 6.88
N PHE A 628 -22.00 11.42 6.61
CA PHE A 628 -22.99 10.45 7.06
C PHE A 628 -23.07 10.38 8.60
N ARG A 629 -21.93 10.48 9.30
CA ARG A 629 -21.89 10.58 10.77
C ARG A 629 -22.63 11.82 11.26
N LEU A 630 -22.37 12.98 10.65
CA LEU A 630 -23.04 14.22 11.02
C LEU A 630 -24.55 14.16 10.76
N GLY A 631 -24.96 13.52 9.65
CA GLY A 631 -26.36 13.24 9.34
C GLY A 631 -27.01 12.23 10.28
N ALA A 632 -26.31 11.19 10.70
CA ALA A 632 -26.84 10.18 11.63
C ALA A 632 -27.08 10.73 13.05
N ILE A 633 -26.50 11.89 13.40
CA ILE A 633 -26.72 12.59 14.66
C ILE A 633 -27.97 13.49 14.59
N THR A 634 -28.56 13.72 13.42
CA THR A 634 -29.80 14.50 13.33
C THR A 634 -30.94 13.71 13.95
N GLU A 635 -31.60 14.34 14.93
CA GLU A 635 -32.71 13.82 15.71
C GLU A 635 -33.72 13.06 14.84
N ALA A 636 -34.32 11.99 15.38
CA ALA A 636 -35.41 11.30 14.71
C ALA A 636 -36.41 12.34 14.18
N PRO A 637 -36.95 12.18 12.94
CA PRO A 637 -37.88 13.16 12.36
C PRO A 637 -39.19 13.16 13.16
N ILE A 638 -39.17 13.87 14.27
CA ILE A 638 -40.29 14.15 15.15
C ILE A 638 -40.79 15.50 14.67
N LYS A 639 -41.88 15.49 13.91
CA LYS A 639 -42.47 16.70 13.34
C LYS A 639 -43.76 17.05 14.08
N PRO A 640 -43.96 18.32 14.49
CA PRO A 640 -45.27 18.75 14.94
C PRO A 640 -46.22 18.71 13.75
N VAL A 641 -47.46 18.35 14.01
CA VAL A 641 -48.52 18.21 13.01
C VAL A 641 -49.47 19.36 13.24
N ASN A 642 -49.73 20.12 12.19
CA ASN A 642 -50.72 21.18 12.24
C ASN A 642 -52.10 20.54 12.33
N THR A 643 -52.76 20.71 13.46
CA THR A 643 -54.15 20.27 13.66
C THR A 643 -54.99 21.41 14.18
N THR A 644 -56.18 21.58 13.60
CA THR A 644 -57.20 22.49 14.10
C THR A 644 -57.96 21.81 15.22
N LEU A 645 -57.84 22.32 16.46
CA LEU A 645 -58.55 21.76 17.61
C LEU A 645 -60.07 21.93 17.47
N PRO A 646 -60.88 21.04 18.07
CA PRO A 646 -62.35 21.12 17.99
C PRO A 646 -62.92 22.48 18.43
N HIS A 647 -62.32 23.09 19.46
CA HIS A 647 -62.70 24.41 19.96
C HIS A 647 -61.50 25.14 20.61
N LYS A 648 -61.66 26.45 20.87
CA LYS A 648 -60.56 27.31 21.37
C LYS A 648 -60.10 27.01 22.80
N PRO A 649 -60.97 26.62 23.77
CA PRO A 649 -60.52 26.18 25.10
C PRO A 649 -60.32 24.66 25.20
N PHE A 650 -59.81 24.01 24.15
CA PHE A 650 -59.61 22.56 24.15
C PHE A 650 -58.36 22.16 24.94
N ARG A 651 -58.54 21.50 26.09
CA ARG A 651 -57.45 20.98 26.92
C ARG A 651 -57.32 19.47 26.76
N LEU A 652 -56.48 19.05 25.83
CA LEU A 652 -56.29 17.63 25.53
C LEU A 652 -55.84 16.83 26.78
N SER A 653 -56.62 15.82 27.15
CA SER A 653 -56.45 14.99 28.35
C SER A 653 -56.25 13.50 28.04
N ALA A 654 -56.71 13.03 26.88
CA ALA A 654 -56.45 11.69 26.38
C ALA A 654 -56.50 11.64 24.85
N PHE A 655 -55.79 10.67 24.26
CA PHE A 655 -55.64 10.51 22.82
C PHE A 655 -55.64 9.02 22.42
N SER A 656 -56.40 8.64 21.39
CA SER A 656 -56.39 7.28 20.85
C SER A 656 -56.83 7.25 19.40
N CYS A 657 -56.54 6.17 18.69
CA CYS A 657 -57.07 5.95 17.35
C CYS A 657 -57.29 4.47 17.05
N ASN A 658 -58.11 4.22 16.03
CA ASN A 658 -58.19 2.92 15.37
C ASN A 658 -57.86 3.08 13.88
N LYS A 659 -58.21 2.11 13.03
CA LYS A 659 -57.95 2.17 11.58
C LYS A 659 -58.67 3.33 10.87
N PHE A 660 -59.78 3.82 11.42
CA PHE A 660 -60.68 4.76 10.75
C PHE A 660 -60.83 6.11 11.44
N LEU A 661 -60.63 6.17 12.75
CA LEU A 661 -60.93 7.32 13.59
C LEU A 661 -59.74 7.70 14.46
N LEU A 662 -59.55 9.01 14.59
CA LEU A 662 -58.65 9.67 15.52
C LEU A 662 -59.48 10.36 16.59
N ALA A 663 -59.39 9.94 17.86
CA ALA A 663 -60.10 10.59 18.96
C ALA A 663 -59.20 11.45 19.83
N LEU A 664 -59.69 12.66 20.09
CA LEU A 664 -59.15 13.62 21.03
C LEU A 664 -60.18 13.85 22.13
N ALA A 665 -59.73 13.88 23.37
CA ALA A 665 -60.64 14.11 24.48
C ALA A 665 -60.09 15.18 25.43
N ASP A 666 -60.95 16.03 25.98
CA ASP A 666 -60.58 17.14 26.86
C ASP A 666 -60.95 16.93 28.34
N GLY A 667 -61.43 15.73 28.67
CA GLY A 667 -61.86 15.32 30.02
C GLY A 667 -63.36 15.44 30.24
N PHE A 668 -64.08 16.11 29.33
CA PHE A 668 -65.54 16.21 29.35
C PHE A 668 -66.18 15.85 28.02
N GLU A 669 -65.49 16.01 26.90
CA GLU A 669 -65.97 15.62 25.58
C GLU A 669 -64.95 14.72 24.88
N VAL A 670 -65.46 13.87 23.98
CA VAL A 670 -64.63 13.07 23.08
C VAL A 670 -64.99 13.46 21.66
N HIS A 671 -64.03 14.02 20.93
CA HIS A 671 -64.19 14.36 19.53
C HIS A 671 -63.43 13.36 18.67
N ALA A 672 -63.99 13.01 17.53
CA ALA A 672 -63.37 12.15 16.55
C ALA A 672 -63.21 12.87 15.21
N ALA A 673 -62.14 12.54 14.49
CA ALA A 673 -61.94 12.89 13.09
C ALA A 673 -61.60 11.63 12.30
N GLY A 674 -61.88 11.64 10.99
CA GLY A 674 -61.43 10.58 10.10
C GLY A 674 -59.91 10.44 10.15
N ARG A 675 -59.41 9.22 10.29
CA ARG A 675 -57.98 8.94 10.25
C ARG A 675 -57.49 9.10 8.81
N PRO A 676 -56.45 9.92 8.57
CA PRO A 676 -55.83 10.04 7.26
C PRO A 676 -55.25 8.69 6.83
N SER A 677 -55.53 8.30 5.60
CA SER A 677 -55.11 7.00 5.05
C SER A 677 -53.64 7.02 4.61
N SER A 678 -53.09 8.20 4.28
CA SER A 678 -51.69 8.37 3.89
C SER A 678 -50.94 9.39 4.75
N HIS A 679 -49.60 9.35 4.64
CA HIS A 679 -48.73 10.36 5.26
C HIS A 679 -48.97 11.76 4.68
N GLU A 680 -49.18 11.86 3.37
CA GLU A 680 -49.40 13.16 2.71
C GLU A 680 -50.72 13.79 3.19
N ASP A 681 -51.72 12.98 3.50
CA ASP A 681 -52.97 13.45 4.10
C ASP A 681 -52.78 13.93 5.55
N PHE A 682 -51.76 13.43 6.26
CA PHE A 682 -51.46 13.84 7.63
C PHE A 682 -50.93 15.27 7.70
N ASP A 683 -50.10 15.67 6.73
CA ASP A 683 -49.59 17.05 6.60
C ASP A 683 -50.70 18.05 6.18
N HIS A 684 -51.82 17.55 5.67
CA HIS A 684 -52.97 18.33 5.18
C HIS A 684 -54.24 18.19 6.04
N MET A 685 -54.10 17.84 7.32
CA MET A 685 -55.25 17.69 8.23
C MET A 685 -56.03 19.00 8.52
N ASP A 686 -55.58 20.14 7.96
CA ASP A 686 -56.14 21.49 8.12
C ASP A 686 -57.61 21.68 7.67
N GLY A 687 -58.30 20.63 7.23
CA GLY A 687 -59.71 20.69 6.81
C GLY A 687 -60.65 19.67 7.45
N ASN A 688 -60.15 18.77 8.30
CA ASN A 688 -60.99 17.73 8.89
C ASN A 688 -61.78 18.30 10.08
N SER A 689 -63.09 18.48 9.88
CA SER A 689 -64.00 18.85 10.96
C SER A 689 -64.08 17.69 11.96
N TYR A 690 -63.58 17.93 13.17
CA TYR A 690 -63.85 17.07 14.30
C TYR A 690 -65.36 17.04 14.58
N PHE A 691 -65.94 15.86 14.71
CA PHE A 691 -67.31 15.69 15.18
C PHE A 691 -67.30 15.20 16.62
N SER A 692 -68.31 15.58 17.41
CA SER A 692 -68.44 15.06 18.77
C SER A 692 -68.86 13.60 18.72
N LEU A 693 -68.01 12.72 19.24
CA LEU A 693 -68.32 11.30 19.44
C LEU A 693 -69.09 11.10 20.75
N MET A 694 -68.87 11.99 21.73
CA MET A 694 -69.52 11.96 23.03
C MET A 694 -69.62 13.37 23.61
N LEU A 695 -70.84 13.78 23.95
CA LEU A 695 -71.12 15.08 24.56
C LEU A 695 -70.91 15.02 26.08
N ALA A 696 -70.58 16.16 26.70
CA ALA A 696 -70.34 16.24 28.13
C ALA A 696 -71.52 15.75 28.99
N GLU A 697 -72.75 15.93 28.52
CA GLU A 697 -73.96 15.45 29.21
C GLU A 697 -74.06 13.93 29.30
N GLU A 698 -73.41 13.21 28.38
CA GLU A 698 -73.45 11.76 28.31
C GLU A 698 -72.40 11.10 29.21
N ILE A 699 -71.45 11.87 29.76
CA ILE A 699 -70.30 11.35 30.49
C ILE A 699 -70.51 11.49 32.00
N PRO A 700 -70.74 10.38 32.72
CA PRO A 700 -71.09 10.42 34.14
C PRO A 700 -69.88 10.60 35.07
N PHE A 701 -68.64 10.54 34.55
CA PHE A 701 -67.42 10.67 35.35
C PHE A 701 -66.22 11.12 34.51
N GLN A 702 -65.21 11.68 35.16
CA GLN A 702 -63.90 11.94 34.54
C GLN A 702 -63.16 10.62 34.30
N TRP A 703 -62.79 10.32 33.05
CA TRP A 703 -62.00 9.14 32.72
C TRP A 703 -60.50 9.40 32.91
N ARG A 704 -59.74 8.32 33.08
CA ARG A 704 -58.28 8.38 33.21
C ARG A 704 -57.54 8.22 31.88
N SER A 705 -58.09 7.37 31.02
CA SER A 705 -57.54 7.00 29.71
C SER A 705 -58.70 6.57 28.82
N LEU A 706 -58.54 6.69 27.51
CA LEU A 706 -59.49 6.16 26.54
C LEU A 706 -58.79 5.29 25.50
N ALA A 707 -59.52 4.34 24.93
CA ALA A 707 -59.10 3.58 23.76
C ALA A 707 -60.28 3.40 22.81
N ILE A 708 -60.02 3.39 21.50
CA ILE A 708 -61.03 3.00 20.50
C ILE A 708 -60.70 1.60 20.00
N THR A 709 -61.69 0.70 20.02
CA THR A 709 -61.52 -0.63 19.46
C THR A 709 -61.51 -0.59 17.94
N ASP A 710 -60.66 -1.42 17.35
CA ASP A 710 -60.65 -1.63 15.91
C ASP A 710 -61.65 -2.73 15.56
N CYS A 711 -62.40 -2.53 14.49
CA CYS A 711 -63.35 -3.51 13.98
C CYS A 711 -63.21 -3.62 12.46
N GLU A 712 -63.51 -4.79 11.91
CA GLU A 712 -63.44 -5.01 10.46
C GLU A 712 -64.38 -4.06 9.69
N GLU A 713 -65.52 -3.74 10.30
CA GLU A 713 -66.47 -2.75 9.81
C GLU A 713 -66.42 -1.49 10.68
N ALA A 714 -66.39 -0.30 10.03
CA ALA A 714 -66.41 0.98 10.72
C ALA A 714 -67.62 1.12 11.68
N ALA A 715 -68.70 0.38 11.40
CA ALA A 715 -69.93 0.39 12.18
C ALA A 715 -69.85 -0.35 13.54
N CYS A 716 -68.71 -0.94 13.87
CA CYS A 716 -68.56 -1.77 15.07
C CYS A 716 -67.60 -1.16 16.10
N SER A 717 -67.05 0.03 15.86
CA SER A 717 -66.10 0.63 16.80
C SER A 717 -66.76 0.94 18.16
N SER A 718 -66.10 0.52 19.24
CA SER A 718 -66.50 0.83 20.61
C SER A 718 -65.49 1.79 21.22
N LEU A 719 -65.98 2.77 21.97
CA LEU A 719 -65.18 3.63 22.83
C LEU A 719 -65.04 2.97 24.20
N LEU A 720 -63.80 2.76 24.62
CA LEU A 720 -63.45 2.24 25.94
C LEU A 720 -62.96 3.38 26.82
N LEU A 721 -63.65 3.62 27.93
CA LEU A 721 -63.32 4.65 28.91
C LEU A 721 -62.83 4.00 30.20
N LEU A 722 -61.58 4.27 30.58
CA LEU A 722 -61.04 3.81 31.86
C LEU A 722 -61.60 4.68 32.98
N ASP A 723 -62.24 4.05 33.95
CA ASP A 723 -62.79 4.75 35.10
C ASP A 723 -61.69 5.44 35.94
N PRO A 724 -62.02 6.49 36.71
CA PRO A 724 -61.00 7.24 37.45
C PRO A 724 -60.33 6.40 38.55
N SER A 725 -60.97 5.32 39.01
CA SER A 725 -60.39 4.37 39.96
C SER A 725 -59.33 3.47 39.32
N GLY A 726 -59.38 3.26 38.00
CA GLY A 726 -58.54 2.31 37.29
C GLY A 726 -58.95 0.85 37.48
N HIS A 727 -60.16 0.58 37.98
CA HIS A 727 -60.67 -0.78 38.27
C HIS A 727 -61.83 -1.22 37.38
N ALA A 728 -62.32 -0.36 36.49
CA ALA A 728 -63.30 -0.74 35.49
C ALA A 728 -63.09 0.00 34.18
N VAL A 729 -63.45 -0.65 33.08
CA VAL A 729 -63.51 -0.06 31.74
C VAL A 729 -64.96 -0.04 31.30
N GLU A 730 -65.43 1.13 30.89
CA GLU A 730 -66.76 1.30 30.32
C GLU A 730 -66.67 1.25 28.80
N GLU A 731 -67.35 0.28 28.20
CA GLU A 731 -67.52 0.17 26.76
C GLU A 731 -68.81 0.87 26.35
N ARG A 732 -68.68 1.71 25.32
CA ARG A 732 -69.80 2.39 24.66
C ARG A 732 -69.71 2.17 23.17
N SER A 733 -70.82 1.73 22.57
CA SER A 733 -70.92 1.72 21.11
C SER A 733 -70.87 3.16 20.58
N THR A 734 -70.15 3.38 19.49
CA THR A 734 -70.11 4.68 18.79
C THR A 734 -71.38 4.99 18.01
N HIS A 735 -72.30 4.02 17.85
CA HIS A 735 -73.60 4.22 17.21
C HIS A 735 -74.66 4.73 18.20
N LEU A 736 -75.50 5.67 17.74
CA LEU A 736 -76.62 6.24 18.49
C LEU A 736 -77.56 5.12 19.01
N GLY A 737 -77.41 4.75 20.28
CA GLY A 737 -78.23 3.69 20.90
C GLY A 737 -77.66 3.00 22.15
N SER A 738 -76.79 3.68 22.91
CA SER A 738 -76.30 3.44 24.28
C SER A 738 -76.36 2.02 24.90
N VAL A 739 -75.85 0.99 24.23
CA VAL A 739 -75.43 -0.20 24.99
C VAL A 739 -74.16 0.16 25.74
N ARG A 740 -74.32 0.36 27.05
CA ARG A 740 -73.23 0.63 27.99
C ARG A 740 -72.90 -0.66 28.71
N THR A 741 -71.72 -1.20 28.45
CA THR A 741 -71.23 -2.38 29.17
C THR A 741 -70.10 -1.94 30.09
N ARG A 742 -70.25 -2.16 31.39
CA ARG A 742 -69.17 -1.90 32.36
C ARG A 742 -68.42 -3.19 32.62
N TRP A 743 -67.15 -3.21 32.22
CA TRP A 743 -66.25 -4.32 32.44
C TRP A 743 -65.43 -4.06 33.70
N THR A 744 -65.65 -4.85 34.74
CA THR A 744 -64.84 -4.74 35.97
C THR A 744 -63.57 -5.55 35.83
N ILE A 745 -62.45 -5.06 36.34
CA ILE A 745 -61.21 -5.85 36.35
C ILE A 745 -61.43 -7.08 37.24
N HIS A 746 -60.90 -8.23 36.81
CA HIS A 746 -61.00 -9.47 37.59
C HIS A 746 -60.51 -9.24 39.04
N PRO A 747 -61.24 -9.69 40.07
CA PRO A 747 -60.97 -9.35 41.48
C PRO A 747 -59.56 -9.77 41.97
N ASP A 748 -58.96 -10.77 41.34
CA ASP A 748 -57.58 -11.20 41.64
C ASP A 748 -56.52 -10.16 41.22
N PHE A 749 -56.88 -9.19 40.39
CA PHE A 749 -55.99 -8.13 39.92
C PHE A 749 -56.30 -6.82 40.66
N THR A 750 -55.55 -6.56 41.72
CA THR A 750 -55.79 -5.43 42.65
C THR A 750 -55.11 -4.13 42.24
N THR A 751 -54.19 -4.16 41.27
CA THR A 751 -53.46 -2.96 40.86
C THR A 751 -54.32 -2.10 39.94
N PRO A 752 -54.53 -0.80 40.22
CA PRO A 752 -55.29 0.07 39.34
C PRO A 752 -54.55 0.29 38.01
N LEU A 753 -55.30 0.39 36.94
CA LEU A 753 -54.78 0.74 35.62
C LEU A 753 -54.55 2.26 35.52
N LEU A 754 -53.46 2.65 34.88
CA LEU A 754 -53.14 4.02 34.51
C LEU A 754 -53.64 4.34 33.09
N MET A 755 -53.48 3.39 32.18
CA MET A 755 -53.66 3.59 30.75
C MET A 755 -54.18 2.34 30.07
N ILE A 756 -54.96 2.52 29.00
CA ILE A 756 -55.45 1.44 28.14
C ILE A 756 -55.17 1.76 26.67
N SER A 757 -54.92 0.72 25.88
CA SER A 757 -54.80 0.74 24.43
C SER A 757 -55.57 -0.46 23.87
N SER A 758 -56.30 -0.30 22.78
CA SER A 758 -56.88 -1.45 22.09
C SER A 758 -55.77 -2.32 21.52
N LEU A 759 -55.97 -3.63 21.53
CA LEU A 759 -55.17 -4.57 20.74
C LEU A 759 -55.75 -4.63 19.32
N PRO A 760 -54.91 -4.71 18.27
CA PRO A 760 -55.38 -5.04 16.93
C PRO A 760 -56.12 -6.39 16.93
N PRO A 761 -57.16 -6.58 16.10
CA PRO A 761 -57.99 -7.79 16.13
C PRO A 761 -57.18 -9.08 15.95
N THR A 762 -56.15 -9.03 15.12
CA THR A 762 -55.20 -10.15 14.89
C THR A 762 -54.45 -10.53 16.16
N VAL A 763 -53.91 -9.54 16.88
CA VAL A 763 -53.16 -9.72 18.13
C VAL A 763 -54.10 -10.12 19.27
N ALA A 764 -55.28 -9.49 19.37
CA ALA A 764 -56.30 -9.84 20.35
C ALA A 764 -56.74 -11.29 20.19
N LYS A 765 -57.00 -11.74 18.95
CA LYS A 765 -57.33 -13.13 18.62
C LYS A 765 -56.24 -14.09 19.06
N GLU A 766 -54.96 -13.77 18.79
CA GLU A 766 -53.84 -14.61 19.20
C GLU A 766 -53.71 -14.70 20.74
N LEU A 767 -53.76 -13.56 21.43
CA LEU A 767 -53.56 -13.53 22.88
C LEU A 767 -54.75 -14.12 23.64
N CYS A 768 -55.98 -13.73 23.28
CA CYS A 768 -57.19 -14.13 23.99
C CYS A 768 -57.61 -15.58 23.68
N LEU A 769 -57.46 -16.08 22.44
CA LEU A 769 -57.92 -17.43 22.10
C LEU A 769 -56.90 -18.54 22.43
N ARG A 770 -55.59 -18.27 22.36
CA ARG A 770 -54.57 -19.34 22.38
C ARG A 770 -54.33 -19.94 23.77
N LYS A 771 -54.65 -19.21 24.85
CA LYS A 771 -54.28 -19.60 26.23
C LYS A 771 -55.36 -20.31 27.05
N SER A 772 -56.58 -20.48 26.54
CA SER A 772 -57.66 -21.15 27.28
C SER A 772 -58.12 -22.45 26.59
N PRO A 773 -57.40 -23.57 26.76
CA PRO A 773 -57.79 -24.86 26.18
C PRO A 773 -59.14 -25.38 26.69
N LYS A 774 -59.67 -24.82 27.79
CA LYS A 774 -61.01 -25.14 28.31
C LYS A 774 -62.16 -24.46 27.54
N LEU A 775 -61.88 -23.64 26.53
CA LEU A 775 -62.87 -22.73 25.92
C LEU A 775 -63.13 -22.94 24.43
N GLN A 776 -62.59 -23.98 23.79
CA GLN A 776 -62.88 -24.25 22.36
C GLN A 776 -64.33 -24.69 22.09
N SER A 777 -65.18 -24.86 23.11
CA SER A 777 -66.55 -25.38 22.97
C SER A 777 -67.69 -24.37 23.25
N ALA A 778 -67.40 -23.12 23.60
CA ALA A 778 -68.44 -22.11 23.83
C ALA A 778 -68.57 -21.18 22.61
N THR A 779 -69.80 -20.93 22.16
CA THR A 779 -70.09 -19.91 21.14
C THR A 779 -69.66 -18.54 21.68
N PRO A 780 -68.98 -17.71 20.86
CA PRO A 780 -68.43 -16.45 21.32
C PRO A 780 -69.54 -15.56 21.88
N GLY A 781 -69.41 -15.17 23.15
CA GLY A 781 -70.31 -14.23 23.77
C GLY A 781 -70.18 -12.83 23.15
N PRO A 782 -71.21 -11.97 23.27
CA PRO A 782 -71.11 -10.57 22.89
C PRO A 782 -69.95 -9.91 23.66
N GLY A 783 -68.92 -9.46 22.96
CA GLY A 783 -67.73 -8.81 23.52
C GLY A 783 -66.41 -9.57 23.34
N GLU A 784 -66.40 -10.82 22.87
CA GLU A 784 -65.16 -11.62 22.71
C GLU A 784 -64.27 -11.23 21.51
N HIS A 785 -64.54 -10.09 20.86
CA HIS A 785 -63.89 -9.69 19.61
C HIS A 785 -62.72 -8.71 19.80
N TRP A 786 -62.54 -8.16 20.99
CA TRP A 786 -61.47 -7.20 21.27
C TRP A 786 -60.67 -7.59 22.52
N GLY A 787 -59.46 -7.06 22.61
CA GLY A 787 -58.64 -7.13 23.82
C GLY A 787 -57.98 -5.78 24.05
N LEU A 788 -57.52 -5.51 25.26
CA LEU A 788 -56.80 -4.28 25.59
C LEU A 788 -55.42 -4.60 26.15
N MET A 789 -54.45 -3.75 25.84
CA MET A 789 -53.19 -3.67 26.56
C MET A 789 -53.30 -2.52 27.54
N SER A 790 -52.87 -2.71 28.78
CA SER A 790 -52.90 -1.64 29.79
C SER A 790 -51.58 -1.51 30.52
N ALA A 791 -51.33 -0.31 31.03
CA ALA A 791 -50.25 -0.03 31.95
C ALA A 791 -50.81 0.13 33.37
N THR A 792 -50.22 -0.54 34.33
CA THR A 792 -50.64 -0.51 35.74
C THR A 792 -49.97 0.63 36.52
N ALA A 793 -50.48 0.95 37.70
CA ALA A 793 -49.88 1.95 38.59
C ALA A 793 -48.46 1.59 39.06
N VAL A 794 -48.05 0.31 38.94
CA VAL A 794 -46.68 -0.14 39.24
C VAL A 794 -45.79 -0.20 38.00
N GLY A 795 -46.31 0.20 36.82
CA GLY A 795 -45.57 0.21 35.55
C GLY A 795 -45.52 -1.13 34.82
N GLU A 796 -46.34 -2.11 35.22
CA GLU A 796 -46.47 -3.39 34.51
C GLU A 796 -47.39 -3.23 33.29
N LEU A 797 -47.05 -3.91 32.19
CA LEU A 797 -47.89 -3.97 31.00
C LEU A 797 -48.65 -5.29 30.96
N VAL A 798 -49.98 -5.22 30.91
CA VAL A 798 -50.85 -6.40 31.02
C VAL A 798 -51.89 -6.36 29.92
N ALA A 799 -51.98 -7.46 29.16
CA ALA A 799 -53.09 -7.64 28.22
C ALA A 799 -54.31 -8.16 28.98
N PHE A 800 -55.49 -7.64 28.67
CA PHE A 800 -56.76 -8.05 29.24
C PHE A 800 -57.71 -8.48 28.13
N CYS A 801 -58.47 -9.54 28.40
CA CYS A 801 -59.51 -10.04 27.52
C CYS A 801 -60.87 -9.99 28.24
N PRO A 802 -61.92 -9.48 27.58
CA PRO A 802 -63.27 -9.43 28.15
C PRO A 802 -63.84 -10.84 28.28
N ARG A 803 -64.30 -11.20 29.49
CA ARG A 803 -64.91 -12.50 29.78
C ARG A 803 -65.87 -12.43 30.97
N GLY A 804 -67.10 -12.90 30.77
CA GLY A 804 -68.09 -13.02 31.85
C GLY A 804 -68.43 -11.70 32.57
N GLY A 805 -68.38 -10.56 31.86
CA GLY A 805 -68.57 -9.22 32.45
C GLY A 805 -67.35 -8.66 33.17
N HIS A 806 -66.22 -9.37 33.13
CA HIS A 806 -64.95 -8.96 33.72
C HIS A 806 -63.85 -8.82 32.66
N LEU A 807 -62.79 -8.08 32.99
CA LEU A 807 -61.54 -8.09 32.25
C LEU A 807 -60.57 -9.07 32.91
N GLU A 808 -60.34 -10.22 32.27
CA GLU A 808 -59.39 -11.22 32.74
C GLU A 808 -57.97 -10.87 32.24
N PRO A 809 -56.96 -10.80 33.12
CA PRO A 809 -55.59 -10.54 32.70
C PRO A 809 -55.01 -11.77 31.98
N VAL A 810 -54.69 -11.61 30.70
CA VAL A 810 -53.97 -12.60 29.90
C VAL A 810 -52.51 -12.21 29.89
N ARG A 811 -51.72 -12.85 30.75
CA ARG A 811 -50.30 -12.51 30.94
C ARG A 811 -49.50 -12.71 29.65
N ALA A 812 -49.29 -11.64 28.90
CA ALA A 812 -48.23 -11.52 27.90
C ALA A 812 -47.04 -10.91 28.64
N GLY A 813 -46.00 -11.72 28.89
CA GLY A 813 -44.87 -11.40 29.75
C GLY A 813 -43.91 -10.38 29.13
N VAL A 814 -44.36 -9.14 28.95
CA VAL A 814 -43.44 -8.01 28.76
C VAL A 814 -43.12 -7.46 30.14
N ASP A 815 -42.14 -8.08 30.80
CA ASP A 815 -41.49 -7.47 31.96
C ASP A 815 -40.72 -6.25 31.45
N VAL A 816 -41.41 -5.11 31.30
CA VAL A 816 -40.72 -3.83 31.18
C VAL A 816 -39.92 -3.67 32.47
N PRO A 817 -38.59 -3.51 32.41
CA PRO A 817 -37.79 -3.38 33.62
C PRO A 817 -38.41 -2.31 34.51
N ARG A 818 -38.62 -2.65 35.79
CA ARG A 818 -39.26 -1.82 36.83
C ARG A 818 -38.52 -0.50 36.99
N LEU A 819 -38.82 0.45 36.12
CA LEU A 819 -38.23 1.77 36.08
C LEU A 819 -39.21 2.72 36.77
N HIS A 820 -38.69 3.65 37.59
CA HIS A 820 -39.44 4.72 38.26
C HIS A 820 -39.94 5.76 37.25
N VAL A 821 -40.63 5.30 36.22
CA VAL A 821 -40.89 6.02 34.98
C VAL A 821 -42.39 5.88 34.70
N GLU A 822 -43.03 7.02 34.46
CA GLU A 822 -44.46 7.10 34.22
C GLU A 822 -44.78 6.72 32.77
N VAL A 823 -45.73 5.82 32.55
CA VAL A 823 -46.17 5.47 31.19
C VAL A 823 -47.16 6.55 30.72
N ILE A 824 -46.78 7.32 29.69
CA ILE A 824 -47.58 8.41 29.11
C ILE A 824 -48.29 7.99 27.82
N GLY A 825 -47.85 6.93 27.16
CA GLY A 825 -48.47 6.46 25.93
C GLY A 825 -48.27 4.97 25.76
N LEU A 826 -49.29 4.32 25.21
CA LEU A 826 -49.31 2.89 24.97
C LEU A 826 -50.06 2.64 23.65
N GLN A 827 -49.45 1.89 22.74
CA GLN A 827 -50.08 1.44 21.50
C GLN A 827 -49.51 0.09 21.11
N VAL A 828 -50.34 -0.86 20.72
CA VAL A 828 -49.89 -2.07 20.02
C VAL A 828 -50.19 -1.88 18.54
N ASP A 829 -49.16 -1.97 17.71
CA ASP A 829 -49.32 -1.81 16.28
C ASP A 829 -49.83 -3.09 15.61
N SER A 830 -50.30 -2.97 14.37
CA SER A 830 -50.81 -4.07 13.56
C SER A 830 -49.81 -5.24 13.36
N HIS A 831 -48.52 -5.00 13.60
CA HIS A 831 -47.45 -6.00 13.52
C HIS A 831 -47.10 -6.65 14.87
N GLY A 832 -47.80 -6.30 15.96
CA GLY A 832 -47.50 -6.80 17.30
C GLY A 832 -46.23 -6.19 17.89
N VAL A 833 -45.89 -4.95 17.53
CA VAL A 833 -44.91 -4.14 18.26
C VAL A 833 -45.66 -3.29 19.28
N LEU A 834 -45.22 -3.40 20.52
CA LEU A 834 -45.72 -2.63 21.64
C LEU A 834 -44.92 -1.33 21.74
N TRP A 835 -45.57 -0.22 21.46
CA TRP A 835 -45.03 1.12 21.60
C TRP A 835 -45.37 1.66 22.98
N THR A 836 -44.37 2.20 23.69
CA THR A 836 -44.54 2.83 25.00
C THR A 836 -43.88 4.20 25.01
N ALA A 837 -44.61 5.25 25.35
CA ALA A 837 -44.02 6.55 25.68
C ALA A 837 -43.87 6.67 27.20
N LEU A 838 -42.67 7.01 27.63
CA LEU A 838 -42.23 6.91 29.02
C LEU A 838 -41.71 8.27 29.50
N SER A 839 -42.22 8.80 30.62
CA SER A 839 -41.74 10.02 31.28
C SER A 839 -40.81 9.67 32.42
N SER A 840 -39.59 10.19 32.40
CA SER A 840 -38.72 10.17 33.57
C SER A 840 -38.84 11.51 34.30
N SER A 841 -38.95 11.48 35.64
CA SER A 841 -38.97 12.71 36.46
C SER A 841 -37.70 13.55 36.32
N ALA A 842 -36.58 12.93 35.92
CA ALA A 842 -35.27 13.57 35.78
C ALA A 842 -34.82 13.76 34.31
N GLY A 843 -35.54 13.23 33.33
CA GLY A 843 -35.08 13.11 31.94
C GLY A 843 -36.10 13.53 30.89
N PRO A 844 -35.70 13.61 29.60
CA PRO A 844 -36.66 13.71 28.50
C PRO A 844 -37.58 12.49 28.49
N ALA A 845 -38.81 12.66 28.00
CA ALA A 845 -39.65 11.50 27.71
C ALA A 845 -39.02 10.67 26.59
N GLU A 846 -39.19 9.35 26.64
CA GLU A 846 -38.64 8.41 25.68
C GLU A 846 -39.77 7.58 25.07
N LEU A 847 -39.82 7.50 23.74
CA LEU A 847 -40.63 6.51 23.04
C LEU A 847 -39.81 5.23 22.91
N LYS A 848 -40.39 4.07 23.22
CA LYS A 848 -39.77 2.75 23.09
C LYS A 848 -40.67 1.82 22.30
N ALA A 849 -40.06 0.97 21.50
CA ALA A 849 -40.74 -0.10 20.79
C ALA A 849 -40.28 -1.44 21.38
N TRP A 850 -41.21 -2.34 21.64
CA TRP A 850 -40.96 -3.64 22.24
C TRP A 850 -41.62 -4.71 21.38
N SER A 851 -41.00 -5.88 21.27
CA SER A 851 -41.76 -7.06 20.85
C SER A 851 -42.75 -7.45 21.96
N LEU A 852 -43.85 -8.13 21.62
CA LEU A 852 -44.75 -8.72 22.62
C LEU A 852 -44.07 -9.75 23.55
N ASN A 853 -42.85 -10.19 23.21
CA ASN A 853 -42.00 -11.03 24.05
C ASN A 853 -41.08 -10.21 25.00
N GLY A 854 -41.23 -8.89 25.03
CA GLY A 854 -40.48 -7.97 25.88
C GLY A 854 -39.10 -7.58 25.35
N THR A 855 -38.77 -7.91 24.11
CA THR A 855 -37.48 -7.51 23.50
C THR A 855 -37.54 -6.06 23.04
N LEU A 856 -36.69 -5.19 23.58
CA LEU A 856 -36.58 -3.80 23.13
C LEU A 856 -36.13 -3.74 21.66
N ARG A 857 -36.93 -3.12 20.80
CA ARG A 857 -36.69 -2.90 19.36
C ARG A 857 -36.02 -1.56 19.08
N GLY A 858 -36.33 -0.52 19.86
CA GLY A 858 -35.78 0.82 19.68
C GLY A 858 -36.17 1.78 20.79
N THR A 859 -35.46 2.91 20.88
CA THR A 859 -35.73 4.01 21.81
C THR A 859 -35.47 5.34 21.11
N TRP A 860 -36.42 6.27 21.21
CA TRP A 860 -36.38 7.60 20.60
C TRP A 860 -36.64 8.64 21.68
N ALA A 861 -35.73 9.62 21.81
CA ALA A 861 -35.93 10.73 22.74
C ALA A 861 -37.01 11.67 22.19
N LEU A 862 -38.00 12.00 23.02
CA LEU A 862 -39.04 12.97 22.69
C LEU A 862 -38.60 14.40 23.05
N PRO A 863 -39.16 15.43 22.39
CA PRO A 863 -38.89 16.82 22.72
C PRO A 863 -39.02 17.14 24.22
N LYS A 864 -38.01 17.84 24.75
CA LYS A 864 -37.96 18.27 26.17
C LYS A 864 -39.03 19.32 26.47
N ARG A 865 -39.41 19.42 27.75
CA ARG A 865 -40.35 20.45 28.30
C ARG A 865 -41.76 20.40 27.72
N ARG A 866 -42.20 19.24 27.25
CA ARG A 866 -43.55 18.97 26.77
C ARG A 866 -44.31 18.17 27.81
N GLN A 867 -45.62 18.38 27.90
CA GLN A 867 -46.49 17.61 28.78
C GLN A 867 -47.33 16.68 27.90
N TRP A 868 -46.76 15.51 27.64
CA TRP A 868 -47.38 14.47 26.84
C TRP A 868 -48.69 14.00 27.48
N VAL A 869 -49.69 13.78 26.65
CA VAL A 869 -51.02 13.34 27.04
C VAL A 869 -51.09 11.81 27.01
N PRO A 870 -51.82 11.18 27.94
CA PRO A 870 -52.18 9.77 27.89
C PRO A 870 -52.65 9.28 26.52
N GLY A 871 -51.86 8.39 25.92
CA GLY A 871 -52.22 7.63 24.74
C GLY A 871 -51.38 7.93 23.50
N MET A 872 -51.59 7.14 22.46
CA MET A 872 -50.79 7.13 21.24
C MET A 872 -51.63 6.59 20.10
N CYS A 873 -51.24 6.89 18.87
CA CYS A 873 -51.90 6.40 17.67
C CYS A 873 -50.89 5.83 16.70
N GLU A 874 -51.12 4.61 16.21
CA GLU A 874 -50.36 4.05 15.09
C GLU A 874 -50.75 4.76 13.79
N LEU A 875 -49.77 5.10 12.96
CA LEU A 875 -49.94 5.47 11.56
C LEU A 875 -49.18 4.48 10.68
N SER A 876 -49.52 4.42 9.39
CA SER A 876 -48.84 3.53 8.41
C SER A 876 -47.32 3.70 8.36
N ARG A 877 -46.80 4.86 8.80
CA ARG A 877 -45.36 5.14 8.88
C ARG A 877 -44.95 5.77 10.21
N GLY A 878 -45.47 5.28 11.33
CA GLY A 878 -44.96 5.67 12.65
C GLY A 878 -46.02 5.76 13.72
N VAL A 879 -45.78 6.60 14.72
CA VAL A 879 -46.70 6.82 15.83
C VAL A 879 -46.92 8.30 16.06
N VAL A 880 -48.16 8.66 16.37
CA VAL A 880 -48.54 10.01 16.75
C VAL A 880 -48.65 10.06 18.26
N LEU A 881 -48.07 11.09 18.84
CA LEU A 881 -48.20 11.44 20.24
C LEU A 881 -48.87 12.80 20.33
N ALA A 882 -49.45 13.10 21.48
CA ALA A 882 -50.08 14.38 21.70
C ALA A 882 -49.48 15.10 22.90
N ASP A 883 -49.24 16.40 22.74
CA ASP A 883 -48.81 17.31 23.79
C ASP A 883 -49.99 18.18 24.22
N SER A 884 -50.16 18.35 25.53
CA SER A 884 -51.22 19.17 26.12
C SER A 884 -50.99 20.68 25.96
N GLY A 885 -49.83 21.09 25.44
CA GLY A 885 -49.48 22.50 25.22
C GLY A 885 -48.62 23.13 26.33
N GLY A 886 -48.25 22.36 27.36
CA GLY A 886 -47.28 22.72 28.39
C GLY A 886 -47.70 23.84 29.36
N SER A 887 -47.08 23.85 30.55
CA SER A 887 -47.43 24.77 31.66
C SER A 887 -46.89 26.21 31.50
N THR A 888 -46.14 26.50 30.44
CA THR A 888 -45.54 27.83 30.22
C THR A 888 -46.42 28.65 29.27
N SER A 889 -47.42 29.31 29.86
CA SER A 889 -48.15 30.46 29.30
C SER A 889 -48.59 30.37 27.83
N GLY A 890 -49.45 29.40 27.50
CA GLY A 890 -50.34 29.51 26.33
C GLY A 890 -49.96 28.71 25.08
N GLY A 891 -49.16 27.66 25.18
CA GLY A 891 -49.00 26.72 24.08
C GLY A 891 -50.33 26.01 23.78
N ALA A 892 -50.78 26.03 22.53
CA ALA A 892 -51.91 25.21 22.10
C ALA A 892 -51.49 23.72 22.11
N PRO A 893 -52.39 22.78 22.42
CA PRO A 893 -52.08 21.37 22.28
C PRO A 893 -51.71 21.04 20.83
N GLN A 894 -50.74 20.14 20.68
CA GLN A 894 -50.12 19.80 19.39
C GLN A 894 -50.05 18.29 19.25
N LEU A 895 -50.34 17.78 18.05
CA LEU A 895 -49.98 16.42 17.69
C LEU A 895 -48.55 16.38 17.16
N TRP A 896 -47.86 15.29 17.42
CA TRP A 896 -46.48 15.06 17.02
C TRP A 896 -46.41 13.73 16.30
N HIS A 897 -46.04 13.76 15.02
CA HIS A 897 -45.77 12.56 14.27
C HIS A 897 -44.32 12.17 14.50
N VAL A 898 -44.13 11.05 15.19
CA VAL A 898 -42.84 10.39 15.29
C VAL A 898 -42.78 9.37 14.18
N GLN A 899 -41.86 9.59 13.25
CA GLN A 899 -41.48 8.59 12.26
C GLN A 899 -40.26 7.87 12.81
N PRO A 900 -40.45 6.78 13.59
CA PRO A 900 -39.36 5.87 13.80
C PRO A 900 -38.98 5.42 12.38
N GLN A 901 -37.84 5.87 11.89
CA GLN A 901 -37.17 5.22 10.77
C GLN A 901 -36.82 3.82 11.28
N LEU A 902 -37.82 2.93 11.26
CA LEU A 902 -37.62 1.54 11.50
C LEU A 902 -36.60 1.11 10.46
N LEU A 903 -35.45 0.68 10.97
CA LEU A 903 -34.43 0.00 10.22
C LEU A 903 -35.07 -1.23 9.56
N GLY A 904 -35.57 -1.03 8.34
CA GLY A 904 -36.21 -2.03 7.48
C GLY A 904 -37.71 -1.75 7.25
N PRO A 905 -38.20 -1.73 5.99
CA PRO A 905 -39.62 -1.72 5.71
C PRO A 905 -40.26 -2.97 6.33
N THR A 906 -41.31 -2.80 7.14
CA THR A 906 -42.18 -3.91 7.53
C THR A 906 -42.87 -4.47 6.29
N ASP A 907 -42.95 -5.79 6.25
CA ASP A 907 -43.20 -6.65 5.09
C ASP A 907 -44.68 -6.63 4.62
N GLU A 908 -45.26 -5.46 4.43
CA GLU A 908 -46.68 -5.29 4.05
C GLU A 908 -47.00 -5.86 2.65
N ARG A 909 -45.99 -6.11 1.81
CA ARG A 909 -46.20 -6.64 0.45
C ARG A 909 -46.24 -8.17 0.36
N GLN A 910 -45.75 -8.92 1.34
CA GLN A 910 -45.71 -10.39 1.24
C GLN A 910 -47.08 -11.05 1.43
N SER A 911 -47.98 -10.50 2.28
CA SER A 911 -49.29 -11.11 2.53
C SER A 911 -50.22 -11.07 1.30
N SER A 912 -50.15 -10.00 0.49
CA SER A 912 -50.94 -9.93 -0.76
C SER A 912 -50.44 -10.86 -1.86
N VAL A 913 -49.13 -11.17 -1.88
CA VAL A 913 -48.51 -12.00 -2.92
C VAL A 913 -48.73 -13.49 -2.63
N THR A 914 -48.71 -13.94 -1.37
CA THR A 914 -49.06 -15.32 -1.01
C THR A 914 -50.55 -15.62 -1.22
N GLU A 915 -51.44 -14.66 -1.03
CA GLU A 915 -52.89 -14.85 -1.28
C GLU A 915 -53.22 -14.90 -2.78
N THR A 916 -52.41 -14.24 -3.62
CA THR A 916 -52.57 -14.31 -5.08
C THR A 916 -51.95 -15.60 -5.65
N LEU A 917 -50.84 -16.09 -5.07
CA LEU A 917 -50.22 -17.36 -5.46
C LEU A 917 -51.02 -18.59 -5.01
N SER A 918 -51.77 -18.53 -3.91
CA SER A 918 -52.68 -19.62 -3.48
C SER A 918 -54.01 -19.66 -4.24
N ARG A 919 -54.28 -18.69 -5.12
CA ARG A 919 -55.43 -18.72 -6.06
C ARG A 919 -55.03 -19.16 -7.48
N VAL A 920 -53.74 -19.31 -7.75
CA VAL A 920 -53.19 -19.69 -9.07
C VAL A 920 -52.51 -21.07 -9.06
N MET A 921 -52.30 -21.67 -7.88
CA MET A 921 -52.13 -23.12 -7.69
C MET A 921 -53.43 -23.72 -7.16
#